data_AF-A0A936T1W5-F1
#
_entry.id   AF-A0A936T1W5-F1
#
_cell.length_a   1.000
_cell.length_b   1.000
_cell.length_c   1.000
_cell.angle_alpha   90.00
_cell.angle_beta   90.00
_cell.angle_gamma   90.00
#
_symmetry.space_group_name_H-M   'P 1'
#
loop_
_entity.id
_entity.type
_entity.pdbx_description
1 polymer ?
#
loop_
_entity_poly.entity_id
_entity_poly.type
_entity_poly.pdbx_seq_one_letter_code
_entity_poly.pdbx_strand_id
1 'polypeptide(L)'
;MTDSDRDKSPDDNPAAQKTLYAAPLGDARDRAAVPREMPRGRAARRAETTSDVTRFRGLFPATIVAAATTAISAFAMPPPGGHSSPGPLAKPHVNASVTCAKCHGTDDAPKRPDEACVGCHGPHPSTRKGHARLQQKGALRCSNCHTIHRGDQGVVFVPGNDAVRFAPGGEESVDLPVTRESLGPATVPIVAVSSCERCHDVTSAKDPIARCLVPGQDKLGGDRPSVCFDEHQTALPDDVAPRADAFGKRRVCAEQHGEDRAIMWDAAREVAISNPVVARPVVGNLAWVWLGTGMLAFGLTFGFVRGGGGILARIRRGKTTAPPEALVKPQTRIRLPQINTQTCIGCYACVDACPYDVIEVQKYVAVVVRPEACCGLTLCEQRCPNGSLRVTDGETIGDRPRIGENLESVDTPGLFLAGDITGLPLIKNAILQGSHAVDKIVASLEAEGRWAGSGDKPLDLVIIGAGPAGISAALRAKELGLSFQVIEQGNVAQSIRSFPRGKLVFDQPLDLPLSGKLWLEESTKEELLSHWMRIIRKADLPIFQDTRMTGIERDAKARVFRVVTEPREGGSSQTRMARRVLVAIGQRGSPRQLPIEIDPEYESRVHYHLADARSFEGKRVVVVGLGDVAMETALALARQPGTTVTVVHRGKSFTRGKARNIEELGRMRDSGRVTIRFEAEVTAIGQEKLTLHMPQGTERVPYDAVFVMIGSIPPWNTLRAMGVKAVSDEQI
;
A
#
# COMPACT_ATOMS: atom_id res chain seq x y z
N MET A 1 -30.62 43.38 -73.02
CA MET A 1 -29.68 42.35 -73.48
C MET A 1 -29.44 41.42 -72.31
N THR A 2 -30.17 40.30 -72.21
CA THR A 2 -30.05 39.04 -73.00
C THR A 2 -28.82 38.23 -72.55
N ASP A 3 -28.90 36.91 -72.29
CA ASP A 3 -30.06 36.04 -72.08
C ASP A 3 -29.62 34.73 -71.40
N SER A 4 -30.59 33.98 -70.91
CA SER A 4 -30.75 32.52 -70.69
C SER A 4 -29.70 31.48 -71.20
N ASP A 5 -29.78 30.18 -70.86
CA ASP A 5 -30.29 29.38 -69.72
C ASP A 5 -30.03 27.87 -70.03
N ARG A 6 -29.85 26.99 -69.02
CA ARG A 6 -29.81 25.50 -69.11
C ARG A 6 -28.65 24.86 -69.95
N ASP A 7 -28.34 23.55 -69.86
CA ASP A 7 -28.92 22.43 -69.09
C ASP A 7 -27.92 21.31 -68.68
N LYS A 8 -28.21 20.65 -67.53
CA LYS A 8 -27.99 19.23 -67.09
C LYS A 8 -26.63 18.48 -67.01
N SER A 9 -26.61 17.60 -65.99
CA SER A 9 -25.73 16.44 -65.69
C SER A 9 -26.29 15.15 -66.35
N PRO A 10 -25.49 14.07 -66.54
CA PRO A 10 -25.32 13.07 -65.46
C PRO A 10 -23.88 12.49 -65.34
N ASP A 11 -23.44 11.69 -64.35
CA ASP A 11 -23.58 11.56 -62.87
C ASP A 11 -22.39 10.63 -62.43
N ASP A 12 -22.24 9.81 -61.38
CA ASP A 12 -22.97 9.22 -60.22
C ASP A 12 -21.84 8.64 -59.26
N ASN A 13 -21.94 8.11 -58.02
CA ASN A 13 -23.04 7.77 -57.10
C ASN A 13 -22.73 8.15 -55.59
N PRO A 14 -22.20 7.35 -54.61
CA PRO A 14 -22.45 7.64 -53.18
C PRO A 14 -21.26 7.74 -52.18
N ALA A 15 -21.63 8.16 -50.96
CA ALA A 15 -21.10 7.74 -49.64
C ALA A 15 -19.64 8.02 -49.20
N ALA A 16 -19.43 9.22 -48.65
CA ALA A 16 -18.50 9.45 -47.54
C ALA A 16 -19.24 10.07 -46.34
N GLN A 17 -19.01 9.56 -45.11
CA GLN A 17 -19.81 9.90 -43.93
C GLN A 17 -19.45 11.28 -43.35
N LYS A 18 -20.45 12.17 -43.17
CA LYS A 18 -20.30 13.38 -42.35
C LYS A 18 -20.48 13.04 -40.87
N THR A 19 -19.41 13.15 -40.09
CA THR A 19 -19.44 13.01 -38.62
C THR A 19 -20.13 14.20 -37.95
N LEU A 20 -20.97 13.95 -36.94
CA LEU A 20 -21.84 14.92 -36.27
C LEU A 20 -21.15 15.96 -35.35
N TYR A 21 -19.85 16.23 -35.54
CA TYR A 21 -19.10 17.21 -34.75
C TYR A 21 -18.38 18.24 -35.63
N ALA A 22 -19.07 19.35 -35.91
CA ALA A 22 -18.51 20.57 -36.47
C ALA A 22 -19.12 21.77 -35.74
N ALA A 23 -18.57 22.12 -34.57
CA ALA A 23 -18.96 23.32 -33.83
C ALA A 23 -18.24 24.55 -34.43
N PRO A 24 -18.93 25.69 -34.65
CA PRO A 24 -18.28 26.90 -35.15
C PRO A 24 -17.32 27.47 -34.10
N LEU A 25 -16.13 27.88 -34.54
CA LEU A 25 -15.12 28.50 -33.68
C LEU A 25 -15.47 29.97 -33.42
N GLY A 26 -16.18 30.24 -32.33
CA GLY A 26 -16.44 31.60 -31.84
C GLY A 26 -15.16 32.35 -31.44
N ASP A 27 -15.24 33.68 -31.46
CA ASP A 27 -14.12 34.62 -31.27
C ASP A 27 -13.29 34.32 -30.00
N ALA A 28 -12.01 34.68 -30.03
CA ALA A 28 -11.13 34.61 -28.87
C ALA A 28 -11.50 35.64 -27.79
N ARG A 29 -12.12 36.77 -28.15
CA ARG A 29 -12.45 37.88 -27.23
C ARG A 29 -13.56 37.53 -26.24
N ASP A 30 -14.59 36.81 -26.67
CA ASP A 30 -15.69 36.38 -25.79
C ASP A 30 -15.22 35.41 -24.68
N ARG A 31 -14.06 34.76 -24.88
CA ARG A 31 -13.47 33.82 -23.91
C ARG A 31 -12.82 34.51 -22.71
N ALA A 32 -12.72 35.84 -22.71
CA ALA A 32 -12.13 36.62 -21.62
C ALA A 32 -13.12 36.91 -20.46
N ALA A 33 -14.43 36.81 -20.70
CA ALA A 33 -15.47 37.16 -19.74
C ALA A 33 -16.01 35.97 -18.91
N VAL A 34 -15.57 34.74 -19.20
CA VAL A 34 -16.04 33.51 -18.52
C VAL A 34 -15.04 33.07 -17.46
N PRO A 35 -15.42 32.98 -16.17
CA PRO A 35 -14.54 32.47 -15.11
C PRO A 35 -14.17 31.01 -15.36
N ARG A 36 -12.94 30.76 -15.81
CA ARG A 36 -12.44 29.41 -16.07
C ARG A 36 -12.03 28.70 -14.79
N GLU A 37 -12.69 27.57 -14.56
CA GLU A 37 -12.18 26.31 -14.00
C GLU A 37 -11.16 26.40 -12.84
N MET A 38 -11.57 25.89 -11.67
CA MET A 38 -10.66 25.66 -10.54
C MET A 38 -9.41 24.88 -10.99
N PRO A 39 -8.21 25.22 -10.50
CA PRO A 39 -7.01 24.50 -10.88
C PRO A 39 -7.11 23.05 -10.43
N ARG A 40 -7.11 22.10 -11.40
CA ARG A 40 -6.88 20.67 -11.16
C ARG A 40 -5.40 20.42 -10.79
N GLY A 41 -4.94 21.10 -9.75
CA GLY A 41 -3.66 20.84 -9.13
C GLY A 41 -3.65 19.43 -8.58
N ARG A 42 -3.03 18.50 -9.32
CA ARG A 42 -2.53 17.27 -8.72
C ARG A 42 -1.46 17.66 -7.71
N ALA A 43 -1.87 17.84 -6.45
CA ALA A 43 -0.94 17.64 -5.34
C ALA A 43 -0.29 16.27 -5.56
N ALA A 44 1.05 16.25 -5.67
CA ALA A 44 1.76 14.99 -5.85
C ALA A 44 1.38 14.07 -4.69
N ARG A 45 0.89 12.85 -5.00
CA ARG A 45 0.41 11.93 -3.97
C ARG A 45 1.51 11.76 -2.92
N ARG A 46 1.22 12.12 -1.67
CA ARG A 46 2.07 11.77 -0.53
C ARG A 46 2.24 10.25 -0.56
N ALA A 47 3.47 9.76 -0.63
CA ALA A 47 3.75 8.37 -1.00
C ALA A 47 2.98 7.37 -0.12
N GLU A 48 1.92 6.80 -0.67
CA GLU A 48 1.08 5.81 0.00
C GLU A 48 1.88 4.51 0.16
N THR A 49 1.86 3.93 1.35
CA THR A 49 2.70 2.77 1.66
C THR A 49 2.20 1.53 0.90
N THR A 50 2.86 1.18 -0.20
CA THR A 50 2.59 -0.06 -0.95
C THR A 50 2.77 -1.29 -0.04
N SER A 51 2.31 -2.46 -0.51
CA SER A 51 2.45 -3.72 0.23
C SER A 51 3.89 -4.02 0.66
N ASP A 52 4.88 -3.55 -0.09
CA ASP A 52 6.30 -3.78 0.15
C ASP A 52 6.78 -3.06 1.41
N VAL A 53 6.34 -1.82 1.63
CA VAL A 53 6.59 -1.08 2.88
C VAL A 53 5.99 -1.82 4.09
N THR A 54 4.89 -2.56 3.91
CA THR A 54 4.31 -3.39 4.98
C THR A 54 5.06 -4.71 5.21
N ARG A 55 5.71 -5.28 4.17
CA ARG A 55 6.58 -6.46 4.34
C ARG A 55 7.82 -6.14 5.18
N PHE A 56 8.37 -4.94 5.02
CA PHE A 56 9.58 -4.49 5.73
C PHE A 56 9.33 -3.75 7.05
N ARG A 57 8.07 -3.62 7.49
CA ARG A 57 7.72 -2.87 8.71
C ARG A 57 8.30 -3.42 10.02
N GLY A 58 8.69 -4.70 10.05
CA GLY A 58 9.49 -5.28 11.14
C GLY A 58 11.00 -5.29 10.87
N LEU A 59 11.42 -5.17 9.61
CA LEU A 59 12.84 -5.20 9.23
C LEU A 59 13.56 -3.94 9.71
N PHE A 60 13.06 -2.76 9.35
CA PHE A 60 13.68 -1.48 9.71
C PHE A 60 13.91 -1.29 11.22
N PRO A 61 12.92 -1.47 12.13
CA PRO A 61 13.18 -1.37 13.57
C PRO A 61 14.08 -2.48 14.11
N ALA A 62 13.99 -3.72 13.59
CA ALA A 62 14.90 -4.79 14.00
C ALA A 62 16.34 -4.51 13.56
N THR A 63 16.56 -3.93 12.38
CA THR A 63 17.88 -3.49 11.89
C THR A 63 18.43 -2.35 12.74
N ILE A 64 17.61 -1.36 13.14
CA ILE A 64 18.04 -0.27 14.04
C ILE A 64 18.44 -0.83 15.41
N VAL A 65 17.62 -1.70 16.01
CA VAL A 65 17.93 -2.33 17.31
C VAL A 65 19.19 -3.20 17.20
N ALA A 66 19.33 -4.00 16.15
CA ALA A 66 20.52 -4.81 15.91
C ALA A 66 21.78 -3.95 15.75
N ALA A 67 21.72 -2.87 14.96
CA ALA A 67 22.82 -1.93 14.79
C ALA A 67 23.19 -1.23 16.11
N ALA A 68 22.20 -0.77 16.88
CA ALA A 68 22.41 -0.15 18.18
C ALA A 68 23.03 -1.13 19.19
N THR A 69 22.51 -2.36 19.30
CA THR A 69 23.09 -3.41 20.18
C THR A 69 24.50 -3.81 19.75
N THR A 70 24.77 -3.89 18.45
CA THR A 70 26.11 -4.17 17.91
C THR A 70 27.08 -3.04 18.26
N ALA A 71 26.67 -1.78 18.06
CA ALA A 71 27.47 -0.61 18.40
C ALA A 71 27.73 -0.50 19.91
N ILE A 72 26.71 -0.70 20.76
CA ILE A 72 26.85 -0.73 22.22
C ILE A 72 27.79 -1.87 22.65
N SER A 73 27.69 -3.04 22.03
CA SER A 73 28.60 -4.17 22.30
C SER A 73 30.05 -3.83 21.93
N ALA A 74 30.28 -3.16 20.80
CA ALA A 74 31.60 -2.72 20.36
C ALA A 74 32.17 -1.53 21.16
N PHE A 75 31.32 -0.68 21.75
CA PHE A 75 31.75 0.38 22.68
C PHE A 75 32.03 -0.14 24.10
N ALA A 76 31.27 -1.14 24.56
CA ALA A 76 31.45 -1.76 25.88
C ALA A 76 32.61 -2.78 25.89
N MET A 77 32.92 -3.38 24.74
CA MET A 77 34.05 -4.30 24.55
C MET A 77 34.85 -3.89 23.30
N PRO A 78 35.56 -2.75 23.34
CA PRO A 78 36.33 -2.28 22.18
C PRO A 78 37.53 -3.20 21.89
N PRO A 79 37.92 -3.36 20.61
CA PRO A 79 39.15 -4.08 20.29
C PRO A 79 40.37 -3.30 20.79
N PRO A 80 41.43 -3.99 21.27
CA PRO A 80 42.67 -3.32 21.67
C PRO A 80 43.28 -2.59 20.46
N GLY A 81 43.52 -1.28 20.60
CA GLY A 81 44.03 -0.42 19.52
C GLY A 81 42.95 0.18 18.59
N GLY A 82 41.81 0.62 19.16
CA GLY A 82 40.69 1.19 18.40
C GLY A 82 41.03 2.34 17.43
N HIS A 83 40.29 2.41 16.32
CA HIS A 83 40.62 3.15 15.08
C HIS A 83 40.87 4.68 15.19
N SER A 84 40.52 5.32 16.31
CA SER A 84 40.73 6.75 16.56
C SER A 84 42.03 7.09 17.30
N SER A 85 42.74 6.11 17.86
CA SER A 85 44.04 6.33 18.49
C SER A 85 45.19 6.33 17.45
N PRO A 86 46.30 7.06 17.67
CA PRO A 86 47.60 6.58 17.23
C PRO A 86 47.88 5.22 17.89
N GLY A 87 48.42 4.25 17.14
CA GLY A 87 48.79 2.96 17.70
C GLY A 87 49.95 3.07 18.71
N PRO A 88 50.21 2.02 19.50
CA PRO A 88 51.42 1.96 20.32
C PRO A 88 52.67 2.08 19.44
N LEU A 89 53.72 2.71 19.96
CA LEU A 89 55.01 2.77 19.29
C LEU A 89 55.52 1.35 18.99
N ALA A 90 56.22 1.18 17.85
CA ALA A 90 56.86 -0.08 17.50
C ALA A 90 57.81 -0.54 18.62
N LYS A 91 57.86 -1.85 18.87
CA LYS A 91 58.65 -2.43 19.99
C LYS A 91 60.10 -1.92 20.08
N PRO A 92 60.88 -1.74 18.99
CA PRO A 92 62.22 -1.16 19.08
C PRO A 92 62.26 0.24 19.73
N HIS A 93 61.25 1.09 19.49
CA HIS A 93 61.14 2.40 20.14
C HIS A 93 60.77 2.26 21.62
N VAL A 94 59.92 1.30 21.99
CA VAL A 94 59.57 0.99 23.38
C VAL A 94 60.78 0.46 24.15
N ASN A 95 61.52 -0.49 23.56
CA ASN A 95 62.74 -1.08 24.13
C ASN A 95 63.84 -0.01 24.30
N ALA A 96 64.00 0.89 23.33
CA ALA A 96 64.87 2.06 23.41
C ALA A 96 64.32 3.20 24.31
N SER A 97 63.23 2.96 25.05
CA SER A 97 62.60 3.91 26.00
C SER A 97 62.29 5.28 25.38
N VAL A 98 61.88 5.30 24.11
CA VAL A 98 61.50 6.52 23.39
C VAL A 98 60.14 7.01 23.87
N THR A 99 60.12 8.10 24.61
CA THR A 99 58.88 8.77 25.04
C THR A 99 58.24 9.53 23.89
N CYS A 100 56.90 9.68 23.91
CA CYS A 100 56.16 10.44 22.88
C CYS A 100 56.70 11.87 22.71
N ALA A 101 57.11 12.52 23.80
CA ALA A 101 57.67 13.87 23.79
C ALA A 101 59.03 13.97 23.07
N LYS A 102 59.79 12.87 22.95
CA LYS A 102 61.05 12.84 22.16
C LYS A 102 60.78 12.99 20.65
N CYS A 103 59.59 12.60 20.19
CA CYS A 103 59.17 12.69 18.79
C CYS A 103 58.30 13.93 18.50
N HIS A 104 57.37 14.28 19.40
CA HIS A 104 56.40 15.36 19.20
C HIS A 104 56.72 16.66 19.96
N GLY A 105 57.77 16.68 20.80
CA GLY A 105 58.05 17.77 21.73
C GLY A 105 57.16 17.73 22.98
N THR A 106 57.28 18.75 23.83
CA THR A 106 56.31 19.04 24.90
C THR A 106 55.26 20.02 24.37
N ASP A 107 54.13 20.19 25.09
CA ASP A 107 53.04 21.07 24.65
C ASP A 107 53.51 22.54 24.47
N ASP A 108 54.44 23.01 25.31
CA ASP A 108 55.07 24.33 25.20
C ASP A 108 56.13 24.45 24.09
N ALA A 109 56.63 23.33 23.57
CA ALA A 109 57.72 23.26 22.60
C ALA A 109 57.50 22.11 21.59
N PRO A 110 56.43 22.16 20.76
CA PRO A 110 56.06 21.09 19.86
C PRO A 110 57.13 20.90 18.78
N LYS A 111 57.68 19.68 18.71
CA LYS A 111 58.70 19.29 17.73
C LYS A 111 58.07 18.54 16.57
N ARG A 112 58.55 18.80 15.35
CA ARG A 112 58.17 18.03 14.17
C ARG A 112 58.79 16.62 14.23
N PRO A 113 58.00 15.53 14.10
CA PRO A 113 58.56 14.18 14.14
C PRO A 113 59.62 13.91 13.06
N ASP A 114 59.51 14.52 11.88
CA ASP A 114 60.54 14.42 10.84
C ASP A 114 61.93 14.94 11.30
N GLU A 115 61.97 15.95 12.15
CA GLU A 115 63.20 16.51 12.74
C GLU A 115 63.67 15.74 13.99
N ALA A 116 62.81 14.87 14.54
CA ALA A 116 63.19 13.93 15.59
C ALA A 116 63.82 12.66 14.98
N CYS A 117 63.23 12.10 13.93
CA CYS A 117 63.74 10.92 13.23
C CYS A 117 65.18 11.13 12.70
N VAL A 118 65.47 12.26 12.05
CA VAL A 118 66.82 12.55 11.51
C VAL A 118 67.88 12.59 12.61
N GLY A 119 67.54 13.01 13.83
CA GLY A 119 68.47 13.02 14.98
C GLY A 119 68.76 11.63 15.57
N CYS A 120 67.93 10.63 15.28
CA CYS A 120 68.09 9.26 15.79
C CYS A 120 68.58 8.26 14.72
N HIS A 121 68.25 8.50 13.44
CA HIS A 121 68.54 7.58 12.32
C HIS A 121 69.48 8.18 11.26
N GLY A 122 69.85 9.45 11.39
CA GLY A 122 70.62 10.20 10.39
C GLY A 122 69.77 10.70 9.21
N PRO A 123 70.30 11.63 8.40
CA PRO A 123 69.64 12.12 7.20
C PRO A 123 69.84 11.18 6.00
N HIS A 124 68.78 10.95 5.22
CA HIS A 124 68.85 10.29 3.91
C HIS A 124 67.95 11.03 2.89
N PRO A 125 68.52 11.70 1.87
CA PRO A 125 67.75 12.32 0.79
C PRO A 125 67.42 11.28 -0.29
N SER A 126 66.23 11.34 -0.89
CA SER A 126 65.85 10.34 -1.90
C SER A 126 66.53 10.60 -3.24
N THR A 127 67.10 9.57 -3.86
CA THR A 127 67.82 9.69 -5.15
C THR A 127 66.93 10.05 -6.33
N ARG A 128 65.61 9.80 -6.23
CA ARG A 128 64.64 10.16 -7.27
C ARG A 128 64.53 11.69 -7.38
N LYS A 129 65.02 12.27 -8.49
CA LYS A 129 65.01 13.74 -8.77
C LYS A 129 63.65 14.43 -8.53
N GLY A 130 62.53 13.72 -8.70
CA GLY A 130 61.20 14.23 -8.35
C GLY A 130 61.00 14.37 -6.83
N HIS A 131 61.32 13.34 -6.06
CA HIS A 131 61.25 13.34 -4.60
C HIS A 131 62.24 14.34 -3.99
N ALA A 132 63.49 14.39 -4.48
CA ALA A 132 64.48 15.38 -4.07
C ALA A 132 63.97 16.83 -4.24
N ARG A 133 63.29 17.13 -5.36
CA ARG A 133 62.66 18.45 -5.60
C ARG A 133 61.48 18.74 -4.67
N LEU A 134 60.72 17.73 -4.26
CA LEU A 134 59.64 17.88 -3.28
C LEU A 134 60.19 18.04 -1.85
N GLN A 135 61.25 17.32 -1.49
CA GLN A 135 62.00 17.47 -0.25
C GLN A 135 62.62 18.86 -0.13
N GLN A 136 63.28 19.36 -1.17
CA GLN A 136 63.81 20.73 -1.24
C GLN A 136 62.73 21.81 -1.11
N LYS A 137 61.49 21.53 -1.54
CA LYS A 137 60.32 22.40 -1.35
C LYS A 137 59.57 22.17 -0.03
N GLY A 138 60.08 21.30 0.85
CA GLY A 138 59.46 20.94 2.12
C GLY A 138 58.14 20.16 2.02
N ALA A 139 57.73 19.78 0.81
CA ALA A 139 56.45 19.16 0.45
C ALA A 139 56.46 17.62 0.54
N LEU A 140 57.65 17.01 0.69
CA LEU A 140 57.84 15.60 0.99
C LEU A 140 58.88 15.47 2.11
N ARG A 141 58.60 14.65 3.13
CA ARG A 141 59.43 14.46 4.34
C ARG A 141 59.42 12.99 4.73
N CYS A 142 60.36 12.54 5.58
CA CYS A 142 60.46 11.12 5.96
C CYS A 142 59.16 10.59 6.59
N SER A 143 58.44 11.41 7.38
CA SER A 143 57.13 11.11 7.98
C SER A 143 55.97 10.97 6.98
N ASN A 144 56.18 11.24 5.69
CA ASN A 144 55.24 10.87 4.63
C ASN A 144 55.41 9.43 4.15
N CYS A 145 56.60 8.84 4.36
CA CYS A 145 56.95 7.48 3.92
C CYS A 145 57.05 6.50 5.09
N HIS A 146 57.44 6.95 6.29
CA HIS A 146 57.49 6.16 7.52
C HIS A 146 56.34 6.58 8.45
N THR A 147 55.51 5.62 8.87
CA THR A 147 54.17 5.90 9.45
C THR A 147 54.10 5.60 10.95
N ILE A 148 54.82 6.46 11.68
CA ILE A 148 55.20 6.50 13.11
C ILE A 148 54.24 5.83 14.13
N HIS A 149 52.94 5.78 13.85
CA HIS A 149 51.90 5.30 14.77
C HIS A 149 50.96 4.22 14.19
N ARG A 150 51.15 3.78 12.94
CA ARG A 150 50.20 2.83 12.28
C ARG A 150 50.85 1.78 11.37
N GLY A 151 52.05 2.03 10.84
CA GLY A 151 52.69 1.13 9.87
C GLY A 151 54.22 1.13 9.95
N ASP A 152 54.80 1.53 11.09
CA ASP A 152 56.24 1.35 11.36
C ASP A 152 56.60 -0.13 11.40
N GLN A 153 57.28 -0.59 10.35
CA GLN A 153 57.83 -1.94 10.22
C GLN A 153 59.30 -1.85 9.83
N GLY A 154 60.04 -2.94 10.06
CA GLY A 154 61.46 -3.01 9.67
C GLY A 154 62.13 -4.26 10.18
N VAL A 155 63.41 -4.42 9.86
CA VAL A 155 64.28 -5.49 10.37
C VAL A 155 65.42 -4.85 11.17
N VAL A 156 65.67 -5.35 12.37
CA VAL A 156 66.84 -4.98 13.17
C VAL A 156 67.89 -6.08 13.05
N PHE A 157 69.08 -5.69 12.61
CA PHE A 157 70.28 -6.52 12.64
C PHE A 157 71.09 -6.15 13.88
N VAL A 158 71.45 -7.16 14.67
CA VAL A 158 72.35 -7.03 15.82
C VAL A 158 73.46 -8.07 15.63
N PRO A 159 74.75 -7.70 15.62
CA PRO A 159 75.85 -8.64 15.40
C PRO A 159 75.78 -9.85 16.31
N GLY A 160 76.05 -11.04 15.78
CA GLY A 160 76.01 -12.31 16.51
C GLY A 160 74.62 -12.79 16.96
N ASN A 161 73.54 -12.10 16.57
CA ASN A 161 72.16 -12.43 16.92
C ASN A 161 71.31 -12.61 15.65
N ASP A 162 70.08 -13.10 15.82
CA ASP A 162 69.11 -13.25 14.74
C ASP A 162 68.54 -11.88 14.31
N ALA A 163 68.14 -11.77 13.05
CA ALA A 163 67.54 -10.54 12.54
C ALA A 163 66.07 -10.44 13.00
N VAL A 164 65.72 -9.38 13.72
CA VAL A 164 64.37 -9.22 14.30
C VAL A 164 63.49 -8.41 13.35
N ARG A 165 62.50 -9.06 12.72
CA ARG A 165 61.43 -8.39 11.99
C ARG A 165 60.41 -7.84 12.98
N PHE A 166 60.11 -6.55 12.88
CA PHE A 166 59.09 -5.90 13.72
C PHE A 166 57.97 -5.26 12.90
N ALA A 167 56.82 -5.12 13.55
CA ALA A 167 55.65 -4.39 13.08
C ALA A 167 54.85 -3.82 14.29
N PRO A 168 53.81 -2.99 14.09
CA PRO A 168 53.02 -2.47 15.20
C PRO A 168 52.29 -3.60 15.94
N GLY A 169 52.71 -3.86 17.18
CA GLY A 169 52.14 -4.91 18.05
C GLY A 169 52.89 -6.24 18.08
N GLY A 170 53.97 -6.44 17.31
CA GLY A 170 54.69 -7.71 17.29
C GLY A 170 56.13 -7.62 16.78
N GLU A 171 56.96 -8.60 17.19
CA GLU A 171 58.28 -8.85 16.61
C GLU A 171 58.50 -10.36 16.45
N GLU A 172 59.34 -10.76 15.50
CA GLU A 172 59.64 -12.14 15.16
C GLU A 172 61.14 -12.25 14.81
N SER A 173 61.85 -13.20 15.43
CA SER A 173 63.26 -13.47 15.13
C SER A 173 63.34 -14.32 13.87
N VAL A 174 64.18 -13.91 12.92
CA VAL A 174 64.34 -14.57 11.62
C VAL A 174 65.79 -14.99 11.44
N ASP A 175 66.00 -16.31 11.40
CA ASP A 175 67.30 -16.90 11.04
C ASP A 175 67.61 -16.56 9.58
N LEU A 176 68.82 -16.04 9.34
CA LEU A 176 69.29 -15.61 8.02
C LEU A 176 70.58 -16.33 7.67
N PRO A 177 70.74 -16.82 6.43
CA PRO A 177 71.95 -17.51 5.98
C PRO A 177 73.12 -16.56 5.72
N VAL A 178 72.88 -15.24 5.68
CA VAL A 178 73.94 -14.23 5.62
C VAL A 178 74.69 -14.22 6.94
N THR A 179 76.02 -14.34 6.90
CA THR A 179 76.88 -14.57 8.06
C THR A 179 76.66 -13.58 9.20
N ARG A 180 76.19 -14.07 10.36
CA ARG A 180 75.86 -13.30 11.59
C ARG A 180 76.99 -12.38 12.12
N GLU A 181 78.22 -12.57 11.65
CA GLU A 181 79.43 -11.84 12.05
C GLU A 181 79.81 -10.69 11.08
N SER A 182 79.33 -10.72 9.83
CA SER A 182 79.75 -9.78 8.79
C SER A 182 78.79 -8.60 8.57
N LEU A 183 77.76 -8.44 9.40
CA LEU A 183 76.81 -7.34 9.35
C LEU A 183 76.87 -6.52 10.64
N GLY A 184 77.25 -5.24 10.51
CA GLY A 184 77.17 -4.27 11.60
C GLY A 184 75.74 -4.02 12.11
N PRO A 185 75.57 -3.39 13.29
CA PRO A 185 74.26 -3.13 13.86
C PRO A 185 73.48 -2.08 13.04
N ALA A 186 72.27 -2.44 12.60
CA ALA A 186 71.44 -1.56 11.78
C ALA A 186 69.95 -1.85 11.93
N THR A 187 69.12 -0.81 11.75
CA THR A 187 67.67 -0.94 11.59
C THR A 187 67.29 -0.54 10.18
N VAL A 188 66.75 -1.49 9.42
CA VAL A 188 66.27 -1.29 8.04
C VAL A 188 64.74 -1.13 8.07
N PRO A 189 64.19 0.09 7.88
CA PRO A 189 62.75 0.30 7.88
C PRO A 189 62.10 -0.19 6.59
N ILE A 190 60.94 -0.85 6.72
CA ILE A 190 60.12 -1.35 5.61
C ILE A 190 58.88 -0.45 5.47
N VAL A 191 58.69 0.11 4.28
CA VAL A 191 57.59 1.05 3.98
C VAL A 191 56.39 0.29 3.41
N ALA A 192 55.21 0.43 4.02
CA ALA A 192 53.97 -0.12 3.49
C ALA A 192 53.53 0.61 2.21
N VAL A 193 53.04 -0.14 1.21
CA VAL A 193 52.64 0.37 -0.13
C VAL A 193 51.63 1.52 -0.08
N SER A 194 50.72 1.51 0.91
CA SER A 194 49.76 2.61 1.17
C SER A 194 50.40 3.98 1.45
N SER A 195 51.68 4.03 1.79
CA SER A 195 52.45 5.27 1.91
C SER A 195 52.74 5.90 0.54
N CYS A 196 52.82 5.09 -0.52
CA CYS A 196 53.08 5.54 -1.89
C CYS A 196 51.79 5.93 -2.64
N GLU A 197 50.66 5.30 -2.32
CA GLU A 197 49.35 5.48 -2.99
C GLU A 197 48.84 6.93 -3.03
N ARG A 198 49.38 7.82 -2.20
CA ARG A 198 49.08 9.27 -2.20
C ARG A 198 49.73 10.05 -3.35
N CYS A 199 50.75 9.49 -4.00
CA CYS A 199 51.54 10.14 -5.05
C CYS A 199 51.80 9.24 -6.26
N HIS A 200 51.45 7.95 -6.18
CA HIS A 200 51.72 6.92 -7.19
C HIS A 200 50.49 6.06 -7.43
N ASP A 201 50.24 5.71 -8.69
CA ASP A 201 49.21 4.72 -9.04
C ASP A 201 49.82 3.32 -8.98
N VAL A 202 49.77 2.72 -7.79
CA VAL A 202 50.33 1.37 -7.53
C VAL A 202 49.60 0.25 -8.28
N THR A 203 48.51 0.54 -9.00
CA THR A 203 47.81 -0.41 -9.88
C THR A 203 48.26 -0.33 -11.33
N SER A 204 48.85 0.80 -11.74
CA SER A 204 49.38 0.99 -13.09
C SER A 204 50.75 0.33 -13.25
N ALA A 205 50.84 -0.65 -14.15
CA ALA A 205 52.12 -1.27 -14.54
C ALA A 205 53.13 -0.28 -15.19
N LYS A 206 52.72 0.98 -15.44
CA LYS A 206 53.60 2.07 -15.90
C LYS A 206 54.12 2.94 -14.76
N ASP A 207 53.58 2.81 -13.54
CA ASP A 207 54.05 3.56 -12.38
C ASP A 207 55.38 2.96 -11.83
N PRO A 208 56.39 3.79 -11.51
CA PRO A 208 57.66 3.34 -10.93
C PRO A 208 57.60 2.64 -9.56
N ILE A 209 56.44 2.57 -8.90
CA ILE A 209 56.21 1.80 -7.66
C ILE A 209 55.65 0.40 -7.94
N ALA A 210 54.98 0.16 -9.07
CA ALA A 210 54.48 -1.18 -9.40
C ALA A 210 55.60 -2.23 -9.52
N ARG A 211 56.82 -1.80 -9.89
CA ARG A 211 58.05 -2.63 -9.90
C ARG A 211 58.66 -2.88 -8.51
N CYS A 212 58.21 -2.18 -7.47
CA CYS A 212 58.65 -2.34 -6.08
C CYS A 212 57.69 -3.21 -5.24
N LEU A 213 56.69 -3.81 -5.90
CA LEU A 213 55.76 -4.78 -5.31
C LEU A 213 56.32 -6.20 -5.42
N VAL A 214 56.13 -7.01 -4.38
CA VAL A 214 56.52 -8.42 -4.36
C VAL A 214 55.35 -9.28 -4.86
N PRO A 215 55.54 -10.16 -5.87
CA PRO A 215 54.51 -11.08 -6.32
C PRO A 215 53.99 -12.00 -5.21
N GLY A 216 52.68 -12.28 -5.22
CA GLY A 216 52.03 -13.22 -4.28
C GLY A 216 51.60 -12.61 -2.95
N GLN A 217 51.96 -11.35 -2.67
CA GLN A 217 51.58 -10.64 -1.44
C GLN A 217 50.24 -9.87 -1.53
N ASP A 218 49.47 -10.04 -2.60
CA ASP A 218 48.28 -9.22 -2.91
C ASP A 218 47.18 -9.28 -1.84
N LYS A 219 47.11 -10.38 -1.07
CA LYS A 219 46.19 -10.55 0.06
C LYS A 219 46.42 -9.56 1.21
N LEU A 220 47.54 -8.82 1.22
CA LEU A 220 47.90 -7.85 2.26
C LEU A 220 47.45 -6.41 1.93
N GLY A 221 46.95 -6.14 0.71
CA GLY A 221 46.41 -4.84 0.31
C GLY A 221 47.40 -3.67 0.49
N GLY A 222 46.97 -2.62 1.21
CA GLY A 222 47.80 -1.44 1.49
C GLY A 222 48.90 -1.66 2.55
N ASP A 223 48.82 -2.75 3.33
CA ASP A 223 49.83 -3.17 4.31
C ASP A 223 50.96 -4.00 3.68
N ARG A 224 50.92 -4.26 2.36
CA ARG A 224 52.02 -4.90 1.61
C ARG A 224 53.34 -4.18 1.89
N PRO A 225 54.43 -4.89 2.26
CA PRO A 225 55.75 -4.28 2.35
C PRO A 225 56.24 -3.93 0.94
N SER A 226 56.54 -2.65 0.70
CA SER A 226 57.27 -2.24 -0.50
C SER A 226 58.76 -2.43 -0.26
N VAL A 227 59.43 -3.15 -1.17
CA VAL A 227 60.88 -3.43 -1.07
C VAL A 227 61.69 -2.29 -1.68
N CYS A 228 61.35 -1.06 -1.29
CA CYS A 228 61.77 0.17 -1.93
C CYS A 228 63.20 0.57 -1.54
N PHE A 229 64.19 0.06 -2.28
CA PHE A 229 65.58 0.49 -2.20
C PHE A 229 65.73 1.93 -2.74
N ASP A 230 66.19 2.87 -1.90
CA ASP A 230 66.26 4.31 -2.24
C ASP A 230 67.43 4.67 -3.18
N GLU A 231 68.08 3.69 -3.83
CA GLU A 231 69.11 3.89 -4.86
C GLU A 231 68.89 3.06 -6.15
N HIS A 232 67.80 3.35 -6.86
CA HIS A 232 67.54 2.96 -8.26
C HIS A 232 67.28 1.46 -8.56
N GLN A 233 66.28 1.22 -9.43
CA GLN A 233 66.66 0.70 -10.74
C GLN A 233 66.72 1.86 -11.72
N THR A 234 67.77 1.93 -12.53
CA THR A 234 67.65 2.55 -13.85
C THR A 234 67.07 1.49 -14.77
N ALA A 235 65.93 1.78 -15.40
CA ALA A 235 65.35 0.88 -16.38
C ALA A 235 66.21 0.92 -17.65
N LEU A 236 67.20 0.04 -17.74
CA LEU A 236 67.72 -0.42 -19.01
C LEU A 236 66.64 -1.31 -19.65
N PRO A 237 66.38 -1.20 -20.97
CA PRO A 237 65.69 -2.24 -21.71
C PRO A 237 66.57 -3.51 -21.76
N ASP A 238 65.97 -4.66 -22.06
CA ASP A 238 66.58 -5.99 -21.89
C ASP A 238 67.76 -6.29 -22.85
N ASP A 239 68.15 -5.35 -23.71
CA ASP A 239 69.19 -5.45 -24.74
C ASP A 239 70.50 -4.71 -24.43
N VAL A 240 70.60 -3.98 -23.30
CA VAL A 240 71.79 -3.16 -22.96
C VAL A 240 72.56 -3.69 -21.75
N ALA A 241 73.72 -4.31 -22.00
CA ALA A 241 74.66 -4.71 -20.95
C ALA A 241 75.21 -3.50 -20.14
N PRO A 242 75.47 -3.65 -18.82
CA PRO A 242 75.81 -2.54 -17.95
C PRO A 242 77.17 -1.92 -18.28
N ARG A 243 77.16 -0.66 -18.76
CA ARG A 243 78.37 0.17 -18.90
C ARG A 243 78.58 1.02 -17.65
N ALA A 244 79.84 1.08 -17.17
CA ALA A 244 80.30 2.17 -16.33
C ALA A 244 80.09 3.52 -17.09
N ASP A 245 79.72 4.59 -16.38
CA ASP A 245 79.35 5.83 -17.04
C ASP A 245 80.53 6.68 -17.51
N ALA A 246 80.29 7.44 -18.58
CA ALA A 246 81.32 8.03 -19.45
C ALA A 246 82.08 9.23 -18.85
N PHE A 247 82.08 9.39 -17.53
CA PHE A 247 82.73 10.50 -16.82
C PHE A 247 83.61 10.06 -15.64
N GLY A 248 83.74 8.75 -15.36
CA GLY A 248 84.69 8.21 -14.37
C GLY A 248 84.44 8.61 -12.91
N LYS A 249 83.37 9.36 -12.63
CA LYS A 249 82.95 9.72 -11.27
C LYS A 249 82.06 8.62 -10.73
N ARG A 250 82.56 7.89 -9.72
CA ARG A 250 81.71 7.02 -8.89
C ARG A 250 80.52 7.86 -8.42
N ARG A 251 79.31 7.28 -8.50
CA ARG A 251 78.09 7.95 -8.04
C ARG A 251 78.09 8.11 -6.51
N VAL A 252 77.14 8.89 -6.00
CA VAL A 252 76.93 9.27 -4.57
C VAL A 252 77.19 8.11 -3.59
N CYS A 253 76.87 6.89 -4.00
CA CYS A 253 77.10 5.63 -3.31
C CYS A 253 78.52 5.47 -2.69
N ALA A 254 79.57 5.98 -3.34
CA ALA A 254 80.96 5.69 -2.95
C ALA A 254 81.45 6.34 -1.65
N GLU A 255 80.70 7.31 -1.09
CA GLU A 255 81.04 7.99 0.18
C GLU A 255 80.05 7.64 1.31
N GLN A 256 79.01 6.84 1.05
CA GLN A 256 77.90 6.60 1.98
C GLN A 256 77.54 5.10 2.18
N HIS A 257 78.32 4.20 1.60
CA HIS A 257 78.12 2.75 1.66
C HIS A 257 79.45 2.03 1.93
N GLY A 258 79.53 1.37 3.10
CA GLY A 258 80.31 0.14 3.21
C GLY A 258 79.51 -1.03 2.61
N GLU A 259 80.19 -2.08 2.17
CA GLU A 259 79.59 -3.20 1.43
C GLU A 259 78.42 -3.85 2.19
N ASP A 260 78.57 -3.99 3.52
CA ASP A 260 77.58 -4.54 4.45
C ASP A 260 76.20 -3.90 4.31
N ARG A 261 76.13 -2.58 4.02
CA ARG A 261 74.86 -1.83 4.02
C ARG A 261 73.92 -2.32 2.93
N ALA A 262 74.43 -2.57 1.72
CA ALA A 262 73.61 -3.10 0.63
C ALA A 262 73.10 -4.51 0.97
N ILE A 263 73.95 -5.33 1.60
CA ILE A 263 73.63 -6.70 2.03
C ILE A 263 72.52 -6.70 3.10
N MET A 264 72.58 -5.80 4.10
CA MET A 264 71.50 -5.64 5.10
C MET A 264 70.16 -5.26 4.47
N TRP A 265 70.15 -4.38 3.45
CA TRP A 265 68.91 -3.98 2.78
C TRP A 265 68.30 -5.11 1.96
N ASP A 266 69.10 -5.92 1.27
CA ASP A 266 68.57 -7.05 0.51
C ASP A 266 68.13 -8.20 1.43
N ALA A 267 68.88 -8.48 2.49
CA ALA A 267 68.48 -9.43 3.54
C ALA A 267 67.18 -9.00 4.25
N ALA A 268 67.02 -7.70 4.56
CA ALA A 268 65.77 -7.17 5.12
C ALA A 268 64.60 -7.27 4.13
N ARG A 269 64.87 -7.16 2.82
CA ARG A 269 63.91 -7.42 1.74
C ARG A 269 63.53 -8.89 1.68
N GLU A 270 64.46 -9.84 1.79
CA GLU A 270 64.12 -11.27 1.86
C GLU A 270 63.26 -11.59 3.08
N VAL A 271 63.61 -11.05 4.26
CA VAL A 271 62.78 -11.12 5.48
C VAL A 271 61.40 -10.46 5.30
N ALA A 272 61.29 -9.42 4.48
CA ALA A 272 60.01 -8.80 4.11
C ALA A 272 59.16 -9.68 3.18
N ILE A 273 59.79 -10.59 2.44
CA ILE A 273 59.14 -11.52 1.53
C ILE A 273 58.70 -12.79 2.27
N SER A 274 59.60 -13.40 3.07
CA SER A 274 59.35 -14.65 3.79
C SER A 274 58.35 -14.51 4.93
N ASN A 275 58.48 -13.44 5.73
CA ASN A 275 57.68 -13.21 6.94
C ASN A 275 56.85 -11.92 6.77
N PRO A 276 55.87 -11.89 5.86
CA PRO A 276 55.24 -10.64 5.41
C PRO A 276 54.46 -9.90 6.51
N VAL A 277 53.93 -10.62 7.49
CA VAL A 277 53.11 -10.09 8.58
C VAL A 277 53.55 -10.71 9.90
N VAL A 278 54.19 -9.92 10.77
CA VAL A 278 54.30 -10.30 12.17
C VAL A 278 52.89 -10.29 12.77
N ALA A 279 52.49 -11.37 13.42
CA ALA A 279 51.10 -11.65 13.72
C ALA A 279 50.40 -10.53 14.52
N ARG A 280 49.51 -9.78 13.86
CA ARG A 280 48.46 -9.02 14.58
C ARG A 280 47.66 -10.05 15.40
N PRO A 281 47.47 -9.85 16.73
CA PRO A 281 46.69 -10.78 17.53
C PRO A 281 45.29 -10.90 16.94
N VAL A 282 44.92 -12.12 16.55
CA VAL A 282 43.75 -12.38 15.72
C VAL A 282 42.50 -11.91 16.47
N VAL A 283 41.76 -10.94 15.92
CA VAL A 283 40.49 -10.43 16.49
C VAL A 283 39.33 -11.44 16.31
N GLY A 284 39.68 -12.72 16.22
CA GLY A 284 38.82 -13.88 16.08
C GLY A 284 38.21 -14.25 17.41
N ASN A 285 37.25 -13.42 17.84
CA ASN A 285 35.96 -13.86 18.36
C ASN A 285 35.06 -12.67 18.72
N LEU A 286 35.61 -11.53 19.14
CA LEU A 286 34.80 -10.36 19.51
C LEU A 286 33.91 -9.87 18.34
N ALA A 287 34.42 -9.86 17.11
CA ALA A 287 33.61 -9.51 15.93
C ALA A 287 32.41 -10.45 15.74
N TRP A 288 32.60 -11.76 15.97
CA TRP A 288 31.52 -12.76 15.93
C TRP A 288 30.59 -12.66 17.14
N VAL A 289 31.06 -12.23 18.31
CA VAL A 289 30.23 -11.93 19.48
C VAL A 289 29.36 -10.70 19.22
N TRP A 290 29.89 -9.60 18.67
CA TRP A 290 29.09 -8.40 18.34
C TRP A 290 28.06 -8.69 17.23
N LEU A 291 28.45 -9.43 16.19
CA LEU A 291 27.52 -9.89 15.15
C LEU A 291 26.47 -10.86 15.71
N GLY A 292 26.88 -11.74 16.63
CA GLY A 292 25.98 -12.68 17.33
C GLY A 292 24.95 -11.98 18.21
N THR A 293 25.35 -11.01 19.03
CA THR A 293 24.40 -10.21 19.84
C THR A 293 23.51 -9.35 18.94
N GLY A 294 24.05 -8.78 17.86
CA GLY A 294 23.27 -8.08 16.83
C GLY A 294 22.22 -8.97 16.16
N MET A 295 22.58 -10.19 15.73
CA MET A 295 21.66 -11.16 15.12
C MET A 295 20.63 -11.71 16.11
N LEU A 296 21.01 -11.94 17.37
CA LEU A 296 20.08 -12.38 18.41
C LEU A 296 19.07 -11.27 18.74
N ALA A 297 19.54 -10.03 18.87
CA ALA A 297 18.68 -8.86 19.06
C ALA A 297 17.75 -8.60 17.86
N PHE A 298 18.25 -8.80 16.63
CA PHE A 298 17.44 -8.79 15.41
C PHE A 298 16.34 -9.87 15.46
N GLY A 299 16.71 -11.12 15.75
CA GLY A 299 15.78 -12.25 15.80
C GLY A 299 14.70 -12.08 16.86
N LEU A 300 15.08 -11.65 18.08
CA LEU A 300 14.14 -11.35 19.16
C LEU A 300 13.24 -10.16 18.82
N THR A 301 13.77 -9.07 18.26
CA THR A 301 12.98 -7.88 17.91
C THR A 301 12.03 -8.17 16.74
N PHE A 302 12.50 -8.87 15.71
CA PHE A 302 11.68 -9.27 14.56
C PHE A 302 10.61 -10.29 14.99
N GLY A 303 10.96 -11.25 15.85
CA GLY A 303 10.02 -12.19 16.47
C GLY A 303 8.97 -11.50 17.35
N PHE A 304 9.36 -10.50 18.15
CA PHE A 304 8.44 -9.74 19.00
C PHE A 304 7.54 -8.80 18.18
N VAL A 305 8.05 -8.14 17.15
CA VAL A 305 7.24 -7.30 16.24
C VAL A 305 6.28 -8.14 15.40
N ARG A 306 6.66 -9.37 15.01
CA ARG A 306 5.84 -10.28 14.20
C ARG A 306 4.83 -11.07 15.04
N GLY A 307 5.26 -11.66 16.15
CA GLY A 307 4.43 -12.48 17.06
C GLY A 307 3.62 -11.65 18.04
N GLY A 308 4.21 -10.59 18.61
CA GLY A 308 3.50 -9.57 19.38
C GLY A 308 2.42 -8.85 18.57
N GLY A 309 2.44 -8.98 17.24
CA GLY A 309 1.33 -8.65 16.35
C GLY A 309 -0.01 -9.25 16.77
N GLY A 310 -0.06 -10.43 17.41
CA GLY A 310 -1.30 -11.01 17.95
C GLY A 310 -1.89 -10.25 19.14
N ILE A 311 -1.05 -9.64 19.98
CA ILE A 311 -1.46 -8.87 21.16
C ILE A 311 -1.69 -7.40 20.77
N LEU A 312 -0.80 -6.83 19.95
CA LEU A 312 -0.98 -5.51 19.36
C LEU A 312 -2.17 -5.45 18.38
N ALA A 313 -2.63 -6.56 17.79
CA ALA A 313 -3.90 -6.60 17.04
C ALA A 313 -5.17 -6.60 17.92
N ARG A 314 -5.03 -6.79 19.24
CA ARG A 314 -6.09 -6.41 20.21
C ARG A 314 -5.97 -4.92 20.57
N ILE A 315 -4.80 -4.47 21.00
CA ILE A 315 -4.58 -3.11 21.53
C ILE A 315 -4.75 -2.02 20.44
N ARG A 316 -4.24 -2.24 19.23
CA ARG A 316 -4.25 -1.26 18.12
C ARG A 316 -5.63 -1.03 17.49
N ARG A 317 -6.66 -1.79 17.92
CA ARG A 317 -8.08 -1.48 17.61
C ARG A 317 -8.50 -0.13 18.20
N GLY A 318 -7.84 0.34 19.27
CA GLY A 318 -8.12 1.62 19.90
C GLY A 318 -7.73 2.88 19.09
N LYS A 319 -7.16 2.74 17.88
CA LYS A 319 -6.87 3.87 16.97
C LYS A 319 -7.26 3.60 15.51
N THR A 320 -8.46 3.05 15.30
CA THR A 320 -9.30 3.48 14.18
C THR A 320 -10.05 4.74 14.60
N THR A 321 -10.01 5.81 13.81
CA THR A 321 -10.94 6.95 13.96
C THR A 321 -12.36 6.42 13.80
N ALA A 322 -13.17 6.43 14.86
CA ALA A 322 -14.47 5.74 14.82
C ALA A 322 -15.30 6.22 13.60
N PRO A 323 -15.87 5.30 12.78
CA PRO A 323 -16.77 5.71 11.72
C PRO A 323 -17.92 6.55 12.30
N PRO A 324 -18.48 7.51 11.55
CA PRO A 324 -19.43 8.46 12.08
C PRO A 324 -20.61 7.69 12.62
N GLU A 325 -21.04 8.03 13.82
CA GLU A 325 -22.03 7.26 14.58
C GLU A 325 -23.34 7.05 13.79
N ALA A 326 -23.69 8.03 12.95
CA ALA A 326 -24.81 8.01 12.01
C ALA A 326 -24.70 7.02 10.82
N LEU A 327 -23.53 6.39 10.60
CA LEU A 327 -23.30 5.32 9.61
C LEU A 327 -23.06 3.94 10.24
N VAL A 328 -23.33 3.82 11.54
CA VAL A 328 -23.35 2.55 12.27
C VAL A 328 -24.72 2.35 12.93
N LYS A 329 -25.22 3.36 13.65
CA LYS A 329 -26.54 3.29 14.30
C LYS A 329 -27.68 3.14 13.28
N PRO A 330 -28.75 2.41 13.63
CA PRO A 330 -29.92 2.28 12.78
C PRO A 330 -30.65 3.63 12.62
N GLN A 331 -31.27 3.86 11.46
CA GLN A 331 -32.12 5.04 11.24
C GLN A 331 -33.55 4.69 11.65
N THR A 332 -33.85 4.82 12.94
CA THR A 332 -35.19 4.62 13.52
C THR A 332 -36.08 5.86 13.44
N ARG A 333 -35.53 7.02 13.04
CA ARG A 333 -36.24 8.30 12.90
C ARG A 333 -35.95 8.95 11.55
N ILE A 334 -36.93 9.72 11.06
CA ILE A 334 -36.81 10.55 9.87
C ILE A 334 -35.82 11.67 10.19
N ARG A 335 -34.82 11.87 9.33
CA ARG A 335 -33.78 12.88 9.49
C ARG A 335 -33.92 13.94 8.40
N LEU A 336 -34.27 15.16 8.80
CA LEU A 336 -34.48 16.28 7.88
C LEU A 336 -33.52 17.44 8.18
N PRO A 337 -33.06 18.18 7.16
CA PRO A 337 -32.34 19.44 7.35
C PRO A 337 -33.29 20.50 7.93
N GLN A 338 -33.00 21.00 9.13
CA GLN A 338 -33.50 22.30 9.58
C GLN A 338 -32.51 23.38 9.17
N ILE A 339 -33.01 24.46 8.59
CA ILE A 339 -32.20 25.57 8.06
C ILE A 339 -32.66 26.87 8.73
N ASN A 340 -31.77 27.51 9.48
CA ASN A 340 -31.96 28.84 10.02
C ASN A 340 -31.79 29.86 8.89
N THR A 341 -32.92 30.34 8.35
CA THR A 341 -32.96 31.31 7.24
C THR A 341 -32.44 32.70 7.59
N GLN A 342 -32.40 33.08 8.87
CA GLN A 342 -31.83 34.37 9.32
C GLN A 342 -30.29 34.40 9.23
N THR A 343 -29.65 33.23 9.34
CA THR A 343 -28.18 33.11 9.26
C THR A 343 -27.71 32.49 7.95
N CYS A 344 -28.59 31.87 7.16
CA CYS A 344 -28.23 31.20 5.91
C CYS A 344 -27.70 32.19 4.85
N ILE A 345 -26.45 32.03 4.44
CA ILE A 345 -25.78 32.90 3.45
C ILE A 345 -26.01 32.49 1.97
N GLY A 346 -27.00 31.63 1.68
CA GLY A 346 -27.37 31.25 0.30
C GLY A 346 -26.30 30.54 -0.53
N CYS A 347 -25.18 30.12 0.06
CA CYS A 347 -23.94 29.71 -0.63
C CYS A 347 -23.97 28.39 -1.46
N TYR A 348 -25.14 27.81 -1.74
CA TYR A 348 -25.37 26.55 -2.49
C TYR A 348 -24.68 25.27 -1.97
N ALA A 349 -23.67 25.34 -1.10
CA ALA A 349 -22.89 24.20 -0.63
C ALA A 349 -23.69 23.04 -0.01
N CYS A 350 -24.90 23.31 0.53
CA CYS A 350 -25.81 22.29 1.02
C CYS A 350 -26.70 21.64 -0.06
N VAL A 351 -26.93 22.34 -1.18
CA VAL A 351 -27.59 21.83 -2.39
C VAL A 351 -26.64 20.90 -3.13
N ASP A 352 -25.42 21.37 -3.41
CA ASP A 352 -24.36 20.59 -4.08
C ASP A 352 -24.00 19.31 -3.32
N ALA A 353 -24.11 19.35 -1.98
CA ALA A 353 -23.85 18.23 -1.09
C ALA A 353 -25.02 17.23 -0.96
N CYS A 354 -26.15 17.45 -1.64
CA CYS A 354 -27.36 16.64 -1.50
C CYS A 354 -27.56 15.68 -2.71
N PRO A 355 -27.16 14.39 -2.64
CA PRO A 355 -27.27 13.43 -3.76
C PRO A 355 -28.71 12.99 -4.11
N TYR A 356 -29.71 13.64 -3.50
CA TYR A 356 -31.14 13.43 -3.68
C TYR A 356 -31.90 14.74 -3.92
N ASP A 357 -31.19 15.86 -4.13
CA ASP A 357 -31.76 17.17 -4.50
C ASP A 357 -32.97 17.56 -3.60
N VAL A 358 -32.79 17.39 -2.28
CA VAL A 358 -33.80 17.65 -1.21
C VAL A 358 -33.90 19.14 -0.88
N ILE A 359 -32.82 19.87 -1.12
CA ILE A 359 -32.61 21.27 -0.74
C ILE A 359 -32.45 22.09 -2.03
N GLU A 360 -33.04 23.27 -2.06
CA GLU A 360 -32.85 24.29 -3.09
C GLU A 360 -32.49 25.63 -2.41
N VAL A 361 -31.86 26.57 -3.12
CA VAL A 361 -31.77 27.96 -2.65
C VAL A 361 -32.89 28.77 -3.28
N GLN A 362 -33.88 29.16 -2.48
CA GLN A 362 -34.97 30.03 -2.90
C GLN A 362 -34.84 31.39 -2.20
N LYS A 363 -34.95 32.49 -2.96
CA LYS A 363 -34.84 33.87 -2.44
C LYS A 363 -33.58 34.08 -1.55
N TYR A 364 -32.43 33.59 -2.03
CA TYR A 364 -31.13 33.66 -1.37
C TYR A 364 -30.95 32.85 -0.07
N VAL A 365 -31.93 32.04 0.36
CA VAL A 365 -31.79 31.13 1.51
C VAL A 365 -32.03 29.68 1.09
N ALA A 366 -31.32 28.75 1.72
CA ALA A 366 -31.55 27.33 1.48
C ALA A 366 -32.85 26.87 2.15
N VAL A 367 -33.64 26.05 1.45
CA VAL A 367 -34.94 25.52 1.89
C VAL A 367 -35.07 24.05 1.51
N VAL A 368 -35.76 23.26 2.33
CA VAL A 368 -36.08 21.86 2.03
C VAL A 368 -37.33 21.84 1.14
N VAL A 369 -37.17 21.40 -0.10
CA VAL A 369 -38.23 21.37 -1.13
C VAL A 369 -38.81 19.97 -1.36
N ARG A 370 -38.07 18.92 -0.99
CA ARG A 370 -38.48 17.51 -1.14
C ARG A 370 -38.11 16.68 0.09
N PRO A 371 -38.75 16.92 1.25
CA PRO A 371 -38.44 16.20 2.50
C PRO A 371 -38.58 14.68 2.36
N GLU A 372 -39.54 14.21 1.55
CA GLU A 372 -39.79 12.80 1.25
C GLU A 372 -38.67 12.11 0.44
N ALA A 373 -37.79 12.89 -0.20
CA ALA A 373 -36.59 12.38 -0.86
C ALA A 373 -35.38 12.27 0.09
N CYS A 374 -35.51 12.68 1.35
CA CYS A 374 -34.39 12.72 2.29
C CYS A 374 -34.07 11.34 2.90
N CYS A 375 -32.84 10.88 2.69
CA CYS A 375 -32.29 9.66 3.29
C CYS A 375 -31.55 9.89 4.62
N GLY A 376 -31.65 11.09 5.21
CA GLY A 376 -31.04 11.37 6.52
C GLY A 376 -29.52 11.47 6.55
N LEU A 377 -28.88 11.77 5.42
CA LEU A 377 -27.43 12.02 5.35
C LEU A 377 -27.07 13.43 5.84
N THR A 378 -26.01 13.52 6.64
CA THR A 378 -25.50 14.78 7.23
C THR A 378 -24.54 15.55 6.30
N LEU A 379 -24.43 15.20 5.03
CA LEU A 379 -23.54 15.85 4.05
C LEU A 379 -23.82 17.36 3.91
N CYS A 380 -25.09 17.75 3.87
CA CYS A 380 -25.51 19.15 3.78
C CYS A 380 -25.21 19.97 5.04
N GLU A 381 -25.15 19.34 6.21
CA GLU A 381 -24.72 19.92 7.48
C GLU A 381 -23.20 20.05 7.55
N GLN A 382 -22.48 18.98 7.22
CA GLN A 382 -21.01 18.98 7.14
C GLN A 382 -20.45 20.00 6.14
N ARG A 383 -21.23 20.38 5.13
CA ARG A 383 -20.88 21.38 4.11
C ARG A 383 -21.45 22.78 4.38
N CYS A 384 -22.16 22.99 5.48
CA CYS A 384 -22.70 24.30 5.84
C CYS A 384 -21.62 25.16 6.52
N PRO A 385 -21.03 26.17 5.84
CA PRO A 385 -19.79 26.81 6.28
C PRO A 385 -19.92 27.65 7.55
N ASN A 386 -21.15 28.06 7.89
CA ASN A 386 -21.49 28.86 9.05
C ASN A 386 -22.43 28.12 10.03
N GLY A 387 -22.73 26.85 9.78
CA GLY A 387 -23.59 26.03 10.64
C GLY A 387 -25.08 26.39 10.66
N SER A 388 -25.59 27.21 9.72
CA SER A 388 -27.02 27.52 9.59
C SER A 388 -27.93 26.31 9.31
N LEU A 389 -27.36 25.16 8.96
CA LEU A 389 -28.08 23.91 8.72
C LEU A 389 -27.68 22.86 9.76
N ARG A 390 -28.68 22.17 10.33
CA ARG A 390 -28.55 20.99 11.20
C ARG A 390 -29.48 19.89 10.71
N VAL A 391 -29.04 18.63 10.70
CA VAL A 391 -29.95 17.50 10.47
C VAL A 391 -30.56 17.07 11.80
N THR A 392 -31.88 17.20 11.93
CA THR A 392 -32.61 16.87 13.16
C THR A 392 -33.38 15.56 13.02
N ASP A 393 -33.37 14.75 14.08
CA ASP A 393 -34.26 13.59 14.22
C ASP A 393 -35.71 14.05 14.47
N GLY A 394 -36.63 13.63 13.60
CA GLY A 394 -38.07 13.88 13.69
C GLY A 394 -38.85 12.63 14.14
N GLU A 395 -39.94 12.35 13.44
CA GLU A 395 -40.84 11.21 13.68
C GLU A 395 -40.14 9.85 13.51
N THR A 396 -40.68 8.81 14.15
CA THR A 396 -40.21 7.43 14.03
C THR A 396 -40.54 6.85 12.65
N ILE A 397 -39.57 6.19 12.03
CA ILE A 397 -39.80 5.44 10.79
C ILE A 397 -40.40 4.09 11.19
N GLY A 398 -41.73 3.97 11.11
CA GLY A 398 -42.47 2.80 11.58
C GLY A 398 -42.01 1.48 10.93
N ASP A 399 -41.69 1.48 9.63
CA ASP A 399 -41.23 0.30 8.88
C ASP A 399 -39.73 0.00 9.05
N ARG A 400 -39.22 0.11 10.28
CA ARG A 400 -37.87 -0.31 10.69
C ARG A 400 -37.91 -1.41 11.74
N PRO A 401 -36.96 -2.35 11.75
CA PRO A 401 -36.86 -3.33 12.83
C PRO A 401 -36.51 -2.67 14.17
N ARG A 402 -37.05 -3.16 15.28
CA ARG A 402 -36.67 -2.73 16.63
C ARG A 402 -35.30 -3.32 17.01
N ILE A 403 -34.25 -2.55 16.78
CA ILE A 403 -32.85 -2.93 17.03
C ILE A 403 -32.10 -1.88 17.87
N GLY A 404 -31.25 -2.35 18.78
CA GLY A 404 -30.41 -1.52 19.65
C GLY A 404 -29.19 -0.92 18.93
N GLU A 405 -28.46 -0.06 19.62
CA GLU A 405 -27.24 0.58 19.09
C GLU A 405 -26.11 -0.41 18.75
N ASN A 406 -26.18 -1.63 19.31
CA ASN A 406 -25.28 -2.74 19.02
C ASN A 406 -25.69 -3.57 17.79
N LEU A 407 -26.74 -3.18 17.08
CA LEU A 407 -27.35 -3.88 15.93
C LEU A 407 -28.03 -5.22 16.30
N GLU A 408 -28.33 -5.46 17.58
CA GLU A 408 -29.08 -6.61 18.07
C GLU A 408 -30.59 -6.32 18.11
N SER A 409 -31.43 -7.31 17.84
CA SER A 409 -32.89 -7.20 17.98
C SER A 409 -33.28 -7.05 19.45
N VAL A 410 -34.09 -6.03 19.73
CA VAL A 410 -34.67 -5.81 21.07
C VAL A 410 -35.65 -6.93 21.43
N ASP A 411 -36.36 -7.46 20.44
CA ASP A 411 -37.35 -8.53 20.62
C ASP A 411 -36.72 -9.92 20.70
N THR A 412 -35.57 -10.15 20.04
CA THR A 412 -34.94 -11.48 19.90
C THR A 412 -33.44 -11.47 20.24
N PRO A 413 -33.06 -11.65 21.52
CA PRO A 413 -31.67 -11.57 21.96
C PRO A 413 -30.75 -12.61 21.29
N GLY A 414 -29.62 -12.16 20.76
CA GLY A 414 -28.67 -12.94 19.97
C GLY A 414 -28.90 -12.93 18.46
N LEU A 415 -29.98 -12.31 17.98
CA LEU A 415 -30.25 -12.05 16.56
C LEU A 415 -29.82 -10.62 16.21
N PHE A 416 -28.93 -10.47 15.25
CA PHE A 416 -28.39 -9.18 14.80
C PHE A 416 -28.85 -8.85 13.38
N LEU A 417 -28.97 -7.56 13.05
CA LEU A 417 -29.42 -7.08 11.74
C LEU A 417 -28.47 -6.00 11.20
N ALA A 418 -28.02 -6.12 9.95
CA ALA A 418 -27.06 -5.20 9.35
C ALA A 418 -27.29 -4.94 7.85
N GLY A 419 -26.79 -3.80 7.37
CA GLY A 419 -27.01 -3.33 6.00
C GLY A 419 -28.33 -2.60 5.84
N ASP A 420 -28.78 -2.43 4.60
CA ASP A 420 -29.92 -1.58 4.23
C ASP A 420 -31.15 -1.77 5.14
N ILE A 421 -31.40 -3.00 5.62
CA ILE A 421 -32.54 -3.38 6.46
C ILE A 421 -32.67 -2.57 7.76
N THR A 422 -31.58 -1.96 8.24
CA THR A 422 -31.55 -1.14 9.47
C THR A 422 -31.90 0.34 9.26
N GLY A 423 -32.04 0.80 8.02
CA GLY A 423 -32.10 2.23 7.72
C GLY A 423 -31.60 2.62 6.33
N LEU A 424 -30.28 2.80 6.24
CA LEU A 424 -29.60 3.56 5.20
C LEU A 424 -29.04 2.65 4.09
N PRO A 425 -29.61 2.68 2.86
CA PRO A 425 -29.22 1.78 1.77
C PRO A 425 -27.95 2.26 1.05
N LEU A 426 -26.83 2.30 1.78
CA LEU A 426 -25.51 2.62 1.24
C LEU A 426 -24.54 1.45 1.45
N ILE A 427 -23.77 1.12 0.41
CA ILE A 427 -22.75 0.06 0.45
C ILE A 427 -21.75 0.31 1.60
N LYS A 428 -21.29 1.57 1.77
CA LYS A 428 -20.37 1.98 2.84
C LYS A 428 -20.97 1.76 4.25
N ASN A 429 -22.24 2.14 4.46
CA ASN A 429 -22.97 1.89 5.71
C ASN A 429 -23.08 0.39 6.00
N ALA A 430 -23.47 -0.40 4.98
CA ALA A 430 -23.62 -1.84 5.11
C ALA A 430 -22.30 -2.56 5.45
N ILE A 431 -21.19 -2.18 4.82
CA ILE A 431 -19.86 -2.73 5.14
C ILE A 431 -19.49 -2.43 6.60
N LEU A 432 -19.67 -1.19 7.05
CA LEU A 432 -19.35 -0.78 8.42
C LEU A 432 -20.21 -1.55 9.44
N GLN A 433 -21.53 -1.56 9.26
CA GLN A 433 -22.46 -2.30 10.13
C GLN A 433 -22.18 -3.80 10.18
N GLY A 434 -21.86 -4.43 9.04
CA GLY A 434 -21.53 -5.85 9.00
C GLY A 434 -20.33 -6.20 9.90
N SER A 435 -19.27 -5.39 9.85
CA SER A 435 -18.12 -5.55 10.74
C SER A 435 -18.43 -5.23 12.21
N HIS A 436 -19.23 -4.19 12.45
CA HIS A 436 -19.58 -3.72 13.80
C HIS A 436 -20.47 -4.73 14.53
N ALA A 437 -21.48 -5.29 13.84
CA ALA A 437 -22.32 -6.35 14.37
C ALA A 437 -21.47 -7.54 14.82
N VAL A 438 -20.43 -7.92 14.07
CA VAL A 438 -19.52 -9.01 14.47
C VAL A 438 -18.67 -8.66 15.70
N ASP A 439 -18.19 -7.43 15.83
CA ASP A 439 -17.50 -7.00 17.07
C ASP A 439 -18.43 -7.06 18.30
N LYS A 440 -19.72 -6.69 18.14
CA LYS A 440 -20.73 -6.80 19.20
C LYS A 440 -21.13 -8.26 19.48
N ILE A 441 -21.22 -9.09 18.46
CA ILE A 441 -21.43 -10.55 18.55
C ILE A 441 -20.32 -11.17 19.40
N VAL A 442 -19.03 -10.87 19.13
CA VAL A 442 -17.91 -11.40 19.94
C VAL A 442 -18.03 -10.96 21.40
N ALA A 443 -18.26 -9.68 21.68
CA ALA A 443 -18.44 -9.22 23.06
C ALA A 443 -19.61 -9.95 23.77
N SER A 444 -20.72 -10.21 23.07
CA SER A 444 -21.85 -10.96 23.62
C SER A 444 -21.53 -12.45 23.84
N LEU A 445 -20.70 -13.05 23.00
CA LEU A 445 -20.28 -14.46 23.11
C LEU A 445 -19.27 -14.65 24.25
N GLU A 446 -18.36 -13.69 24.44
CA GLU A 446 -17.40 -13.63 25.55
C GLU A 446 -18.14 -13.42 26.90
N ALA A 447 -19.12 -12.51 26.95
CA ALA A 447 -19.93 -12.25 28.16
C ALA A 447 -20.81 -13.45 28.59
N GLU A 448 -21.23 -14.30 27.64
CA GLU A 448 -21.91 -15.56 27.92
C GLU A 448 -20.96 -16.72 28.29
N GLY A 449 -19.66 -16.56 28.10
CA GLY A 449 -18.66 -17.61 28.32
C GLY A 449 -18.64 -18.70 27.25
N ARG A 450 -18.03 -19.84 27.60
CA ARG A 450 -17.86 -21.01 26.71
C ARG A 450 -19.15 -21.83 26.64
N TRP A 451 -19.36 -22.47 25.50
CA TRP A 451 -20.40 -23.49 25.34
C TRP A 451 -20.19 -24.65 26.31
N ALA A 452 -21.24 -25.02 27.04
CA ALA A 452 -21.22 -26.09 28.06
C ALA A 452 -22.27 -27.20 27.80
N GLY A 453 -22.93 -27.18 26.63
CA GLY A 453 -23.89 -28.22 26.24
C GLY A 453 -23.21 -29.51 25.78
N SER A 454 -23.84 -30.65 26.05
CA SER A 454 -23.29 -32.00 25.88
C SER A 454 -23.42 -32.61 24.46
N GLY A 455 -23.89 -31.84 23.48
CA GLY A 455 -23.96 -32.25 22.06
C GLY A 455 -22.91 -31.53 21.19
N ASP A 456 -23.00 -31.73 19.87
CA ASP A 456 -22.14 -31.05 18.89
C ASP A 456 -22.07 -29.54 19.15
N LYS A 457 -20.85 -28.98 19.11
CA LYS A 457 -20.64 -27.56 19.39
C LYS A 457 -21.31 -26.73 18.29
N PRO A 458 -22.30 -25.87 18.61
CA PRO A 458 -22.90 -24.98 17.63
C PRO A 458 -21.86 -24.00 17.07
N LEU A 459 -22.12 -23.52 15.85
CA LEU A 459 -21.36 -22.41 15.27
C LEU A 459 -21.46 -21.19 16.20
N ASP A 460 -20.40 -20.38 16.27
CA ASP A 460 -20.46 -19.13 17.03
C ASP A 460 -21.38 -18.10 16.34
N LEU A 461 -21.46 -18.15 15.00
CA LEU A 461 -22.30 -17.27 14.17
C LEU A 461 -22.80 -17.95 12.88
N VAL A 462 -24.03 -17.68 12.46
CA VAL A 462 -24.47 -17.85 11.06
C VAL A 462 -24.84 -16.50 10.46
N ILE A 463 -24.48 -16.26 9.20
CA ILE A 463 -24.72 -15.00 8.49
C ILE A 463 -25.69 -15.27 7.32
N ILE A 464 -26.79 -14.52 7.23
CA ILE A 464 -27.80 -14.67 6.18
C ILE A 464 -27.70 -13.51 5.18
N GLY A 465 -27.40 -13.83 3.93
CA GLY A 465 -27.09 -12.90 2.84
C GLY A 465 -25.59 -12.66 2.69
N ALA A 466 -25.05 -12.85 1.48
CA ALA A 466 -23.69 -12.48 1.08
C ALA A 466 -23.67 -11.15 0.32
N GLY A 467 -24.47 -10.18 0.79
CA GLY A 467 -24.39 -8.78 0.39
C GLY A 467 -23.21 -8.04 1.05
N PRO A 468 -23.10 -6.70 0.89
CA PRO A 468 -21.99 -5.91 1.42
C PRO A 468 -21.77 -6.10 2.93
N ALA A 469 -22.86 -6.10 3.72
CA ALA A 469 -22.81 -6.35 5.16
C ALA A 469 -22.38 -7.78 5.49
N GLY A 470 -22.94 -8.78 4.80
CA GLY A 470 -22.62 -10.19 5.05
C GLY A 470 -21.18 -10.57 4.71
N ILE A 471 -20.64 -10.04 3.60
CA ILE A 471 -19.23 -10.25 3.23
C ILE A 471 -18.29 -9.55 4.23
N SER A 472 -18.61 -8.32 4.64
CA SER A 472 -17.84 -7.59 5.66
C SER A 472 -17.84 -8.33 7.00
N ALA A 473 -19.01 -8.80 7.43
CA ALA A 473 -19.19 -9.62 8.63
C ALA A 473 -18.40 -10.94 8.53
N ALA A 474 -18.44 -11.65 7.40
CA ALA A 474 -17.69 -12.89 7.19
C ALA A 474 -16.17 -12.68 7.26
N LEU A 475 -15.66 -11.59 6.66
CA LEU A 475 -14.26 -11.19 6.75
C LEU A 475 -13.85 -10.87 8.19
N ARG A 476 -14.70 -10.16 8.94
CA ARG A 476 -14.45 -9.84 10.35
C ARG A 476 -14.54 -11.08 11.25
N ALA A 477 -15.50 -11.98 11.01
CA ALA A 477 -15.66 -13.22 11.75
C ALA A 477 -14.43 -14.14 11.59
N LYS A 478 -13.88 -14.24 10.37
CA LYS A 478 -12.62 -14.97 10.13
C LYS A 478 -11.40 -14.27 10.73
N GLU A 479 -11.35 -12.94 10.74
CA GLU A 479 -10.29 -12.16 11.42
C GLU A 479 -10.31 -12.31 12.96
N LEU A 480 -11.49 -12.57 13.54
CA LEU A 480 -11.67 -12.81 14.98
C LEU A 480 -11.62 -14.30 15.37
N GLY A 481 -11.50 -15.22 14.41
CA GLY A 481 -11.38 -16.66 14.66
C GLY A 481 -12.69 -17.34 15.09
N LEU A 482 -13.86 -16.77 14.74
CA LEU A 482 -15.15 -17.40 15.00
C LEU A 482 -15.37 -18.62 14.10
N SER A 483 -16.10 -19.63 14.60
CA SER A 483 -16.71 -20.65 13.74
C SER A 483 -18.01 -20.10 13.14
N PHE A 484 -18.06 -19.96 11.81
CA PHE A 484 -19.23 -19.40 11.13
C PHE A 484 -19.47 -19.96 9.73
N GLN A 485 -20.68 -19.72 9.21
CA GLN A 485 -21.06 -19.98 7.81
C GLN A 485 -21.91 -18.82 7.28
N VAL A 486 -21.86 -18.57 5.96
CA VAL A 486 -22.68 -17.58 5.26
C VAL A 486 -23.66 -18.29 4.32
N ILE A 487 -24.93 -17.91 4.35
CA ILE A 487 -26.01 -18.48 3.55
C ILE A 487 -26.50 -17.42 2.56
N GLU A 488 -26.46 -17.70 1.26
CA GLU A 488 -26.89 -16.76 0.21
C GLU A 488 -27.86 -17.46 -0.75
N GLN A 489 -29.05 -16.89 -0.93
CA GLN A 489 -30.12 -17.48 -1.74
C GLN A 489 -29.86 -17.43 -3.25
N GLY A 490 -28.87 -16.64 -3.68
CA GLY A 490 -28.38 -16.62 -5.05
C GLY A 490 -26.84 -16.64 -5.08
N ASN A 491 -26.26 -15.70 -5.81
CA ASN A 491 -24.80 -15.55 -5.89
C ASN A 491 -24.27 -14.51 -4.90
N VAL A 492 -22.98 -14.62 -4.54
CA VAL A 492 -22.25 -13.58 -3.80
C VAL A 492 -22.49 -12.19 -4.40
N ALA A 493 -22.84 -11.21 -3.55
CA ALA A 493 -23.13 -9.83 -3.92
C ALA A 493 -24.23 -9.65 -5.00
N GLN A 494 -25.23 -10.55 -5.10
CA GLN A 494 -26.28 -10.52 -6.13
C GLN A 494 -26.98 -9.15 -6.29
N SER A 495 -27.20 -8.41 -5.20
CA SER A 495 -27.76 -7.05 -5.23
C SER A 495 -26.92 -6.05 -6.03
N ILE A 496 -25.59 -6.20 -6.05
CA ILE A 496 -24.68 -5.40 -6.88
C ILE A 496 -24.58 -5.99 -8.29
N ARG A 497 -24.53 -7.33 -8.45
CA ARG A 497 -24.50 -7.99 -9.76
C ARG A 497 -25.67 -7.58 -10.66
N SER A 498 -26.84 -7.39 -10.08
CA SER A 498 -28.09 -6.93 -10.74
C SER A 498 -28.14 -5.44 -11.07
N PHE A 499 -27.11 -4.64 -10.76
CA PHE A 499 -27.00 -3.28 -11.31
C PHE A 499 -26.69 -3.34 -12.83
N PRO A 500 -27.05 -2.31 -13.62
CA PRO A 500 -26.63 -2.20 -15.02
C PRO A 500 -25.11 -2.30 -15.22
N ARG A 501 -24.67 -2.94 -16.30
CA ARG A 501 -23.27 -3.07 -16.71
C ARG A 501 -22.60 -1.70 -16.85
N GLY A 502 -21.40 -1.54 -16.30
CA GLY A 502 -20.68 -0.27 -16.28
C GLY A 502 -21.30 0.80 -15.37
N LYS A 503 -22.29 0.48 -14.53
CA LYS A 503 -22.79 1.43 -13.52
C LYS A 503 -21.65 1.79 -12.57
N LEU A 504 -21.33 3.08 -12.51
CA LEU A 504 -20.38 3.64 -11.55
C LEU A 504 -20.95 3.51 -10.13
N VAL A 505 -20.11 3.01 -9.23
CA VAL A 505 -20.31 2.99 -7.78
C VAL A 505 -19.38 4.03 -7.21
N PHE A 506 -19.94 5.18 -6.82
CA PHE A 506 -19.18 6.32 -6.30
C PHE A 506 -18.85 6.14 -4.82
N ASP A 507 -17.59 6.33 -4.45
CA ASP A 507 -17.19 6.56 -3.05
C ASP A 507 -16.88 8.04 -2.83
N GLN A 508 -17.92 8.87 -2.74
CA GLN A 508 -17.74 10.27 -2.37
C GLN A 508 -17.22 10.41 -0.93
N PRO A 509 -16.44 11.48 -0.64
CA PRO A 509 -15.55 11.50 0.50
C PRO A 509 -16.28 11.51 1.84
N LEU A 510 -16.16 10.38 2.53
CA LEU A 510 -16.20 10.27 3.97
C LEU A 510 -14.94 9.48 4.38
N ASP A 511 -14.08 10.11 5.17
CA ASP A 511 -12.80 9.58 5.63
C ASP A 511 -13.01 8.65 6.84
N LEU A 512 -13.35 7.40 6.55
CA LEU A 512 -13.75 6.40 7.54
C LEU A 512 -12.84 5.17 7.42
N PRO A 513 -12.32 4.62 8.53
CA PRO A 513 -11.67 3.33 8.46
C PRO A 513 -12.71 2.27 8.12
N LEU A 514 -12.50 1.60 6.99
CA LEU A 514 -13.18 0.35 6.67
C LEU A 514 -12.77 -0.70 7.69
N SER A 515 -13.59 -0.87 8.72
CA SER A 515 -13.49 -1.98 9.66
C SER A 515 -13.73 -3.28 8.90
N GLY A 516 -12.68 -4.09 8.76
CA GLY A 516 -12.71 -5.29 7.91
C GLY A 516 -12.29 -5.01 6.46
N LYS A 517 -11.58 -5.98 5.86
CA LYS A 517 -10.82 -5.80 4.61
C LYS A 517 -11.67 -5.96 3.34
N LEU A 518 -12.83 -5.31 3.27
CA LEU A 518 -13.65 -5.28 2.05
C LEU A 518 -13.41 -3.96 1.30
N TRP A 519 -12.96 -4.07 0.05
CA TRP A 519 -12.52 -2.93 -0.76
C TRP A 519 -13.70 -2.14 -1.33
N LEU A 520 -13.67 -0.81 -1.23
CA LEU A 520 -14.65 0.08 -1.84
C LEU A 520 -13.95 1.41 -2.19
N GLU A 521 -13.88 1.71 -3.49
CA GLU A 521 -13.39 2.96 -4.07
C GLU A 521 -14.30 3.31 -5.26
N GLU A 522 -14.21 4.54 -5.80
CA GLU A 522 -14.93 4.90 -7.03
C GLU A 522 -14.53 3.98 -8.19
N SER A 523 -15.49 3.21 -8.69
CA SER A 523 -15.24 2.11 -9.62
C SER A 523 -16.49 1.69 -10.39
N THR A 524 -16.32 0.96 -11.50
CA THR A 524 -17.45 0.26 -12.14
C THR A 524 -17.93 -0.92 -11.30
N LYS A 525 -19.20 -1.30 -11.47
CA LYS A 525 -19.79 -2.55 -10.96
C LYS A 525 -18.86 -3.76 -11.18
N GLU A 526 -18.31 -3.89 -12.38
CA GLU A 526 -17.43 -4.98 -12.80
C GLU A 526 -16.11 -5.04 -12.01
N GLU A 527 -15.45 -3.90 -11.81
CA GLU A 527 -14.20 -3.79 -11.04
C GLU A 527 -14.42 -4.09 -9.55
N LEU A 528 -15.50 -3.53 -8.97
CA LEU A 528 -15.90 -3.79 -7.58
C LEU A 528 -16.13 -5.28 -7.33
N LEU A 529 -16.91 -5.94 -8.20
CA LEU A 529 -17.16 -7.38 -8.12
C LEU A 529 -15.86 -8.19 -8.32
N SER A 530 -15.00 -7.81 -9.26
CA SER A 530 -13.70 -8.46 -9.47
C SER A 530 -12.81 -8.39 -8.22
N HIS A 531 -12.78 -7.23 -7.55
CA HIS A 531 -12.04 -7.04 -6.31
C HIS A 531 -12.64 -7.85 -5.16
N TRP A 532 -13.98 -7.87 -5.02
CA TRP A 532 -14.65 -8.66 -3.98
C TRP A 532 -14.45 -10.16 -4.19
N MET A 533 -14.62 -10.66 -5.42
CA MET A 533 -14.36 -12.06 -5.76
C MET A 533 -12.88 -12.46 -5.55
N ARG A 534 -11.94 -11.52 -5.68
CA ARG A 534 -10.52 -11.75 -5.34
C ARG A 534 -10.30 -11.81 -3.82
N ILE A 535 -10.94 -10.92 -3.06
CA ILE A 535 -10.89 -10.89 -1.59
C ILE A 535 -11.51 -12.15 -0.99
N ILE A 536 -12.72 -12.52 -1.43
CA ILE A 536 -13.48 -13.67 -0.91
C ILE A 536 -12.74 -14.99 -1.16
N ARG A 537 -12.20 -15.21 -2.38
CA ARG A 537 -11.37 -16.39 -2.68
C ARG A 537 -10.08 -16.42 -1.88
N LYS A 538 -9.38 -15.28 -1.73
CA LYS A 538 -8.15 -15.20 -0.92
C LYS A 538 -8.41 -15.36 0.58
N ALA A 539 -9.58 -14.95 1.05
CA ALA A 539 -10.00 -15.10 2.44
C ALA A 539 -10.62 -16.48 2.73
N ASP A 540 -10.98 -17.26 1.70
CA ASP A 540 -11.54 -18.61 1.84
C ASP A 540 -12.78 -18.60 2.76
N LEU A 541 -13.82 -17.86 2.36
CA LEU A 541 -15.01 -17.68 3.18
C LEU A 541 -16.01 -18.83 2.96
N PRO A 542 -16.57 -19.45 4.02
CA PRO A 542 -17.55 -20.53 3.91
C PRO A 542 -18.93 -19.97 3.51
N ILE A 543 -19.10 -19.67 2.22
CA ILE A 543 -20.33 -19.14 1.63
C ILE A 543 -21.07 -20.23 0.86
N PHE A 544 -22.26 -20.59 1.34
CA PHE A 544 -23.21 -21.46 0.66
C PHE A 544 -24.08 -20.61 -0.26
N GLN A 545 -23.73 -20.59 -1.55
CA GLN A 545 -24.52 -19.95 -2.60
C GLN A 545 -25.76 -20.78 -2.98
N ASP A 546 -26.71 -20.12 -3.66
CA ASP A 546 -27.97 -20.65 -4.17
C ASP A 546 -28.67 -21.55 -3.12
N THR A 547 -28.59 -21.12 -1.86
CA THR A 547 -29.07 -21.78 -0.65
C THR A 547 -29.92 -20.78 0.13
N ARG A 548 -31.24 -20.95 0.12
CA ARG A 548 -32.21 -20.04 0.72
C ARG A 548 -32.44 -20.39 2.19
N MET A 549 -32.30 -19.44 3.10
CA MET A 549 -32.81 -19.57 4.47
C MET A 549 -34.33 -19.52 4.46
N THR A 550 -34.97 -20.50 5.10
CA THR A 550 -36.44 -20.65 5.14
C THR A 550 -37.03 -20.50 6.55
N GLY A 551 -36.23 -20.71 7.60
CA GLY A 551 -36.62 -20.44 8.98
C GLY A 551 -35.44 -20.13 9.90
N ILE A 552 -35.70 -19.36 10.95
CA ILE A 552 -34.81 -19.19 12.11
C ILE A 552 -35.66 -19.30 13.37
N GLU A 553 -35.39 -20.30 14.19
CA GLU A 553 -36.04 -20.49 15.50
C GLU A 553 -35.00 -20.31 16.61
N ARG A 554 -35.40 -19.78 17.77
CA ARG A 554 -34.52 -19.59 18.92
C ARG A 554 -34.88 -20.54 20.05
N ASP A 555 -34.01 -21.51 20.34
CA ASP A 555 -34.10 -22.29 21.58
C ASP A 555 -33.64 -21.41 22.75
N ALA A 556 -34.61 -20.95 23.54
CA ALA A 556 -34.34 -20.10 24.70
C ALA A 556 -33.66 -20.83 25.87
N LYS A 557 -33.81 -22.17 25.97
CA LYS A 557 -33.17 -22.98 27.02
C LYS A 557 -31.72 -23.29 26.66
N ALA A 558 -31.48 -23.71 25.43
CA ALA A 558 -30.15 -24.04 24.92
C ALA A 558 -29.35 -22.79 24.45
N ARG A 559 -29.95 -21.60 24.41
CA ARG A 559 -29.33 -20.32 23.99
C ARG A 559 -28.71 -20.38 22.59
N VAL A 560 -29.38 -21.07 21.67
CA VAL A 560 -28.96 -21.26 20.27
C VAL A 560 -30.11 -21.04 19.31
N PHE A 561 -29.76 -20.73 18.07
CA PHE A 561 -30.68 -20.64 16.94
C PHE A 561 -30.59 -21.91 16.10
N ARG A 562 -31.74 -22.41 15.67
CA ARG A 562 -31.91 -23.40 14.60
C ARG A 562 -32.18 -22.61 13.31
N VAL A 563 -31.22 -22.63 12.37
CA VAL A 563 -31.37 -22.02 11.05
C VAL A 563 -31.67 -23.12 10.03
N VAL A 564 -32.83 -23.03 9.37
CA VAL A 564 -33.26 -23.96 8.32
C VAL A 564 -33.02 -23.35 6.95
N THR A 565 -32.48 -24.14 6.02
CA THR A 565 -32.13 -23.70 4.66
C THR A 565 -32.42 -24.76 3.61
N GLU A 566 -32.86 -24.35 2.42
CA GLU A 566 -33.08 -25.23 1.26
C GLU A 566 -32.21 -24.83 0.05
N PRO A 567 -31.76 -25.80 -0.77
CA PRO A 567 -31.18 -25.52 -2.09
C PRO A 567 -32.22 -24.84 -2.99
N ARG A 568 -31.78 -23.86 -3.79
CA ARG A 568 -32.65 -23.08 -4.69
C ARG A 568 -33.31 -23.91 -5.79
N GLU A 569 -32.65 -24.98 -6.24
CA GLU A 569 -33.16 -25.91 -7.26
C GLU A 569 -34.11 -26.96 -6.68
N GLY A 570 -34.42 -26.88 -5.37
CA GLY A 570 -35.14 -27.91 -4.62
C GLY A 570 -34.20 -28.94 -4.01
N GLY A 571 -34.70 -29.67 -3.00
CA GLY A 571 -33.94 -30.69 -2.29
C GLY A 571 -34.25 -30.73 -0.80
N SER A 572 -33.53 -31.56 -0.04
CA SER A 572 -33.74 -31.70 1.41
C SER A 572 -33.28 -30.46 2.18
N SER A 573 -34.13 -29.95 3.07
CA SER A 573 -33.78 -28.85 3.99
C SER A 573 -32.64 -29.25 4.92
N GLN A 574 -31.63 -28.39 5.05
CA GLN A 574 -30.53 -28.52 6.00
C GLN A 574 -30.76 -27.65 7.23
N THR A 575 -30.38 -28.15 8.41
CA THR A 575 -30.41 -27.40 9.67
C THR A 575 -28.99 -27.05 10.12
N ARG A 576 -28.79 -25.82 10.60
CA ARG A 576 -27.54 -25.33 11.22
C ARG A 576 -27.83 -24.79 12.62
N MET A 577 -27.04 -25.22 13.61
CA MET A 577 -27.13 -24.72 14.98
C MET A 577 -26.08 -23.63 15.23
N ALA A 578 -26.49 -22.47 15.75
CA ALA A 578 -25.60 -21.33 15.98
C ALA A 578 -25.91 -20.58 17.28
N ARG A 579 -24.88 -20.07 17.97
CA ARG A 579 -25.06 -19.21 19.18
C ARG A 579 -25.61 -17.83 18.84
N ARG A 580 -25.35 -17.32 17.63
CA ARG A 580 -25.81 -16.03 17.11
C ARG A 580 -26.18 -16.14 15.65
N VAL A 581 -27.07 -15.28 15.18
CA VAL A 581 -27.37 -15.13 13.75
C VAL A 581 -27.33 -13.66 13.36
N LEU A 582 -26.75 -13.36 12.20
CA LEU A 582 -26.71 -12.02 11.60
C LEU A 582 -27.51 -12.01 10.30
N VAL A 583 -28.59 -11.23 10.26
CA VAL A 583 -29.45 -11.04 9.09
C VAL A 583 -28.96 -9.84 8.29
N ALA A 584 -28.38 -10.11 7.12
CA ALA A 584 -27.73 -9.14 6.23
C ALA A 584 -28.38 -9.10 4.82
N ILE A 585 -29.67 -9.46 4.74
CA ILE A 585 -30.45 -9.64 3.49
C ILE A 585 -30.82 -8.32 2.78
N GLY A 586 -30.66 -7.16 3.45
CA GLY A 586 -31.00 -5.84 2.92
C GLY A 586 -32.52 -5.59 2.76
N GLN A 587 -32.89 -4.46 2.14
CA GLN A 587 -34.31 -4.09 1.92
C GLN A 587 -34.90 -4.64 0.61
N ARG A 588 -34.06 -5.00 -0.37
CA ARG A 588 -34.53 -5.27 -1.75
C ARG A 588 -35.48 -6.46 -1.89
N GLY A 589 -35.50 -7.38 -0.93
CA GLY A 589 -36.47 -8.48 -0.83
C GLY A 589 -36.66 -9.27 -2.11
N SER A 590 -37.89 -9.73 -2.36
CA SER A 590 -38.32 -10.20 -3.68
C SER A 590 -38.87 -9.03 -4.51
N PRO A 591 -38.61 -8.98 -5.83
CA PRO A 591 -39.30 -8.05 -6.70
C PRO A 591 -40.81 -8.35 -6.70
N ARG A 592 -41.65 -7.32 -6.84
CA ARG A 592 -43.09 -7.50 -7.03
C ARG A 592 -43.35 -8.07 -8.41
N GLN A 593 -44.02 -9.21 -8.47
CA GLN A 593 -44.52 -9.78 -9.72
C GLN A 593 -45.76 -9.01 -10.20
N LEU A 594 -46.12 -9.19 -11.47
CA LEU A 594 -47.42 -8.75 -11.98
C LEU A 594 -48.52 -9.64 -11.38
N PRO A 595 -49.74 -9.12 -11.11
CA PRO A 595 -50.85 -9.91 -10.56
C PRO A 595 -51.56 -10.72 -11.66
N ILE A 596 -50.80 -11.40 -12.50
CA ILE A 596 -51.26 -12.21 -13.64
C ILE A 596 -50.44 -13.50 -13.70
N GLU A 597 -51.04 -14.58 -14.19
CA GLU A 597 -50.29 -15.77 -14.57
C GLU A 597 -49.45 -15.46 -15.83
N ILE A 598 -48.24 -16.00 -15.87
CA ILE A 598 -47.30 -15.85 -16.98
C ILE A 598 -46.97 -17.27 -17.45
N ASP A 599 -47.21 -17.54 -18.73
CA ASP A 599 -46.88 -18.84 -19.32
C ASP A 599 -45.37 -19.10 -19.22
N PRO A 600 -44.91 -20.30 -18.80
CA PRO A 600 -43.49 -20.66 -18.77
C PRO A 600 -42.74 -20.46 -20.09
N GLU A 601 -43.40 -20.52 -21.26
CA GLU A 601 -42.78 -20.17 -22.56
C GLU A 601 -42.29 -18.71 -22.57
N TYR A 602 -43.02 -17.80 -21.93
CA TYR A 602 -42.79 -16.36 -21.95
C TYR A 602 -42.08 -15.81 -20.71
N GLU A 603 -42.00 -16.58 -19.60
CA GLU A 603 -41.28 -16.15 -18.38
C GLU A 603 -39.84 -15.71 -18.68
N SER A 604 -39.16 -16.40 -19.60
CA SER A 604 -37.82 -16.05 -20.08
C SER A 604 -37.67 -14.63 -20.63
N ARG A 605 -38.77 -13.99 -21.07
CA ARG A 605 -38.82 -12.62 -21.61
C ARG A 605 -39.21 -11.57 -20.56
N VAL A 606 -39.49 -11.99 -19.33
CA VAL A 606 -39.91 -11.13 -18.21
C VAL A 606 -38.74 -10.91 -17.26
N HIS A 607 -38.43 -9.65 -16.99
CA HIS A 607 -37.20 -9.24 -16.32
C HIS A 607 -37.49 -8.31 -15.14
N TYR A 608 -36.99 -8.65 -13.96
CA TYR A 608 -37.17 -7.86 -12.73
C TYR A 608 -35.99 -6.92 -12.42
N HIS A 609 -34.99 -6.87 -13.30
CA HIS A 609 -33.80 -6.00 -13.20
C HIS A 609 -33.13 -5.84 -14.58
N LEU A 610 -32.45 -4.73 -14.83
CA LEU A 610 -31.71 -4.48 -16.08
C LEU A 610 -30.21 -4.76 -15.89
N ALA A 611 -29.72 -5.86 -16.46
CA ALA A 611 -28.31 -6.28 -16.31
C ALA A 611 -27.36 -5.63 -17.34
N ASP A 612 -27.71 -5.62 -18.64
CA ASP A 612 -27.06 -4.85 -19.70
C ASP A 612 -28.15 -4.41 -20.68
N ALA A 613 -28.13 -3.15 -21.11
CA ALA A 613 -29.12 -2.63 -22.05
C ALA A 613 -28.86 -3.11 -23.49
N ARG A 614 -27.59 -3.34 -23.85
CA ARG A 614 -27.18 -3.76 -25.21
C ARG A 614 -27.78 -5.09 -25.65
N SER A 615 -28.10 -5.99 -24.72
CA SER A 615 -28.80 -7.25 -25.02
C SER A 615 -30.20 -7.04 -25.62
N PHE A 616 -30.71 -5.81 -25.60
CA PHE A 616 -32.02 -5.40 -26.11
C PHE A 616 -31.92 -4.39 -27.26
N GLU A 617 -30.75 -4.28 -27.90
CA GLU A 617 -30.55 -3.52 -29.13
C GLU A 617 -31.51 -4.02 -30.24
N GLY A 618 -32.17 -3.09 -30.95
CA GLY A 618 -33.18 -3.40 -31.96
C GLY A 618 -34.48 -4.04 -31.45
N LYS A 619 -34.71 -4.14 -30.14
CA LYS A 619 -35.90 -4.77 -29.55
C LYS A 619 -37.03 -3.80 -29.21
N ARG A 620 -38.26 -4.30 -29.20
CA ARG A 620 -39.47 -3.65 -28.69
C ARG A 620 -39.60 -4.02 -27.21
N VAL A 621 -39.41 -3.05 -26.31
CA VAL A 621 -39.27 -3.32 -24.88
C VAL A 621 -40.34 -2.58 -24.08
N VAL A 622 -41.07 -3.31 -23.24
CA VAL A 622 -42.09 -2.70 -22.37
C VAL A 622 -41.56 -2.60 -20.94
N VAL A 623 -41.63 -1.42 -20.33
CA VAL A 623 -41.18 -1.17 -18.94
C VAL A 623 -42.40 -0.87 -18.08
N VAL A 624 -42.75 -1.76 -17.14
CA VAL A 624 -43.90 -1.59 -16.26
C VAL A 624 -43.47 -0.87 -14.99
N GLY A 625 -44.00 0.33 -14.76
CA GLY A 625 -43.67 1.20 -13.63
C GLY A 625 -43.05 2.54 -14.04
N LEU A 626 -43.13 3.51 -13.14
CA LEU A 626 -42.63 4.88 -13.34
C LEU A 626 -41.88 5.41 -12.10
N GLY A 627 -41.26 4.51 -11.34
CA GLY A 627 -40.31 4.89 -10.27
C GLY A 627 -38.93 5.19 -10.83
N ASP A 628 -38.02 5.72 -10.01
CA ASP A 628 -36.69 6.15 -10.46
C ASP A 628 -35.89 5.03 -11.18
N VAL A 629 -35.97 3.80 -10.68
CA VAL A 629 -35.36 2.60 -11.31
C VAL A 629 -36.02 2.22 -12.63
N ALA A 630 -37.33 2.43 -12.78
CA ALA A 630 -38.06 2.20 -14.02
C ALA A 630 -37.67 3.25 -15.08
N MET A 631 -37.49 4.50 -14.67
CA MET A 631 -37.01 5.57 -15.55
C MET A 631 -35.54 5.37 -15.94
N GLU A 632 -34.63 5.03 -15.00
CA GLU A 632 -33.24 4.66 -15.33
C GLU A 632 -33.20 3.47 -16.31
N THR A 633 -34.09 2.47 -16.14
CA THR A 633 -34.24 1.32 -17.05
C THR A 633 -34.70 1.76 -18.44
N ALA A 634 -35.80 2.51 -18.52
CA ALA A 634 -36.38 2.98 -19.79
C ALA A 634 -35.39 3.85 -20.56
N LEU A 635 -34.67 4.75 -19.88
CA LEU A 635 -33.64 5.61 -20.48
C LEU A 635 -32.40 4.83 -20.96
N ALA A 636 -31.96 3.81 -20.21
CA ALA A 636 -30.85 2.97 -20.63
C ALA A 636 -31.20 2.15 -21.89
N LEU A 637 -32.42 1.62 -21.97
CA LEU A 637 -32.94 0.89 -23.13
C LEU A 637 -33.18 1.83 -24.34
N ALA A 638 -33.84 2.97 -24.13
CA ALA A 638 -34.18 3.93 -25.19
C ALA A 638 -32.96 4.64 -25.81
N ARG A 639 -31.77 4.48 -25.23
CA ARG A 639 -30.48 4.93 -25.78
C ARG A 639 -29.78 3.88 -26.67
N GLN A 640 -30.25 2.64 -26.73
CA GLN A 640 -29.67 1.62 -27.61
C GLN A 640 -30.13 1.82 -29.08
N PRO A 641 -29.31 1.51 -30.10
CA PRO A 641 -29.73 1.57 -31.50
C PRO A 641 -30.96 0.69 -31.79
N GLY A 642 -31.86 1.17 -32.65
CA GLY A 642 -33.08 0.45 -33.05
C GLY A 642 -34.14 0.15 -31.97
N THR A 643 -33.80 0.23 -30.68
CA THR A 643 -34.69 -0.15 -29.56
C THR A 643 -35.83 0.85 -29.38
N THR A 644 -37.06 0.36 -29.29
CA THR A 644 -38.25 1.14 -28.97
C THR A 644 -38.75 0.78 -27.57
N VAL A 645 -39.10 1.78 -26.76
CA VAL A 645 -39.49 1.58 -25.36
C VAL A 645 -40.90 2.09 -25.09
N THR A 646 -41.77 1.22 -24.56
CA THR A 646 -43.10 1.60 -24.06
C THR A 646 -43.12 1.51 -22.54
N VAL A 647 -43.26 2.64 -21.86
CA VAL A 647 -43.40 2.70 -20.40
C VAL A 647 -44.89 2.61 -20.04
N VAL A 648 -45.26 1.67 -19.18
CA VAL A 648 -46.65 1.39 -18.75
C VAL A 648 -46.80 1.77 -17.28
N HIS A 649 -47.74 2.65 -16.97
CA HIS A 649 -47.99 3.12 -15.62
C HIS A 649 -49.48 3.28 -15.30
N ARG A 650 -49.94 2.67 -14.21
CA ARG A 650 -51.31 2.78 -13.71
C ARG A 650 -51.72 4.16 -13.20
N GLY A 651 -50.75 5.02 -12.87
CA GLY A 651 -51.01 6.39 -12.42
C GLY A 651 -51.31 7.34 -13.59
N LYS A 652 -51.90 8.49 -13.29
CA LYS A 652 -52.23 9.54 -14.29
C LYS A 652 -51.03 10.37 -14.75
N SER A 653 -49.95 10.40 -13.96
CA SER A 653 -48.81 11.31 -14.14
C SER A 653 -47.56 10.83 -13.41
N PHE A 654 -46.45 11.58 -13.52
CA PHE A 654 -45.27 11.40 -12.69
C PHE A 654 -45.57 11.78 -11.23
N THR A 655 -45.73 10.77 -10.38
CA THR A 655 -46.02 10.95 -8.94
C THR A 655 -44.77 10.96 -8.05
N ARG A 656 -43.61 10.53 -8.57
CA ARG A 656 -42.33 10.43 -7.84
C ARG A 656 -41.15 10.23 -8.80
N GLY A 657 -39.95 10.63 -8.37
CA GLY A 657 -38.69 10.39 -9.08
C GLY A 657 -37.74 11.59 -9.06
N LYS A 658 -36.52 11.44 -9.59
CA LYS A 658 -35.57 12.56 -9.72
C LYS A 658 -35.95 13.44 -10.91
N ALA A 659 -35.93 14.76 -10.74
CA ALA A 659 -36.34 15.74 -11.77
C ALA A 659 -35.62 15.48 -13.10
N ARG A 660 -34.28 15.33 -13.06
CA ARG A 660 -33.43 14.97 -14.21
C ARG A 660 -33.91 13.73 -15.00
N ASN A 661 -34.46 12.72 -14.30
CA ASN A 661 -34.90 11.46 -14.91
C ASN A 661 -36.29 11.64 -15.55
N ILE A 662 -37.15 12.48 -14.95
CA ILE A 662 -38.47 12.86 -15.49
C ILE A 662 -38.30 13.72 -16.74
N GLU A 663 -37.44 14.75 -16.69
CA GLU A 663 -37.14 15.60 -17.84
C GLU A 663 -36.55 14.82 -19.02
N GLU A 664 -35.55 13.97 -18.76
CA GLU A 664 -34.89 13.18 -19.81
C GLU A 664 -35.85 12.17 -20.44
N LEU A 665 -36.76 11.57 -19.65
CA LEU A 665 -37.81 10.70 -20.19
C LEU A 665 -38.84 11.52 -21.00
N GLY A 666 -39.10 12.77 -20.61
CA GLY A 666 -39.85 13.75 -21.40
C GLY A 666 -39.19 14.02 -22.76
N ARG A 667 -37.90 14.39 -22.79
CA ARG A 667 -37.14 14.59 -24.03
C ARG A 667 -37.14 13.34 -24.93
N MET A 668 -36.96 12.15 -24.34
CA MET A 668 -37.04 10.89 -25.08
C MET A 668 -38.44 10.59 -25.62
N ARG A 669 -39.50 10.95 -24.88
CA ARG A 669 -40.89 10.88 -25.37
C ARG A 669 -41.13 11.83 -26.54
N ASP A 670 -40.69 13.08 -26.41
CA ASP A 670 -40.95 14.14 -27.39
C ASP A 670 -40.16 13.92 -28.69
N SER A 671 -39.04 13.20 -28.62
CA SER A 671 -38.30 12.66 -29.78
C SER A 671 -38.88 11.37 -30.39
N GLY A 672 -39.98 10.83 -29.86
CA GLY A 672 -40.61 9.58 -30.30
C GLY A 672 -39.85 8.29 -29.91
N ARG A 673 -38.70 8.39 -29.22
CA ARG A 673 -37.90 7.23 -28.77
C ARG A 673 -38.56 6.43 -27.64
N VAL A 674 -39.41 7.10 -26.84
CA VAL A 674 -40.16 6.49 -25.73
C VAL A 674 -41.65 6.76 -25.92
N THR A 675 -42.47 5.72 -25.82
CA THR A 675 -43.92 5.85 -25.64
C THR A 675 -44.25 5.72 -24.15
N ILE A 676 -45.17 6.53 -23.62
CA ILE A 676 -45.68 6.39 -22.25
C ILE A 676 -47.19 6.15 -22.29
N ARG A 677 -47.66 5.12 -21.57
CA ARG A 677 -49.06 4.80 -21.34
C ARG A 677 -49.37 5.03 -19.86
N PHE A 678 -50.06 6.13 -19.58
CA PHE A 678 -50.64 6.42 -18.26
C PHE A 678 -52.01 5.74 -18.12
N GLU A 679 -52.46 5.56 -16.87
CA GLU A 679 -53.69 4.83 -16.52
C GLU A 679 -53.76 3.42 -17.14
N ALA A 680 -52.61 2.77 -17.30
CA ALA A 680 -52.47 1.49 -18.00
C ALA A 680 -51.91 0.38 -17.10
N GLU A 681 -52.52 -0.80 -17.14
CA GLU A 681 -52.07 -2.01 -16.42
C GLU A 681 -51.94 -3.20 -17.37
N VAL A 682 -50.92 -4.04 -17.18
CA VAL A 682 -50.69 -5.26 -17.99
C VAL A 682 -51.59 -6.38 -17.46
N THR A 683 -52.50 -6.88 -18.29
CA THR A 683 -53.48 -7.92 -17.90
C THR A 683 -53.21 -9.29 -18.50
N ALA A 684 -52.41 -9.39 -19.58
CA ALA A 684 -51.96 -10.67 -20.14
C ALA A 684 -50.67 -10.49 -20.96
N ILE A 685 -49.85 -11.54 -21.02
CA ILE A 685 -48.64 -11.63 -21.85
C ILE A 685 -48.82 -12.81 -22.81
N GLY A 686 -48.87 -12.56 -24.12
CA GLY A 686 -48.96 -13.58 -25.16
C GLY A 686 -47.71 -13.67 -26.03
N GLN A 687 -47.74 -14.49 -27.09
CA GLN A 687 -46.56 -14.85 -27.87
C GLN A 687 -45.82 -13.68 -28.56
N GLU A 688 -46.55 -12.69 -29.07
CA GLU A 688 -45.97 -11.50 -29.76
C GLU A 688 -46.37 -10.15 -29.14
N LYS A 689 -47.49 -10.15 -28.40
CA LYS A 689 -48.15 -8.94 -27.91
C LYS A 689 -48.60 -9.14 -26.47
N LEU A 690 -48.45 -8.10 -25.66
CA LEU A 690 -49.05 -8.04 -24.33
C LEU A 690 -50.28 -7.14 -24.35
N THR A 691 -51.18 -7.39 -23.41
CA THR A 691 -52.48 -6.73 -23.31
C THR A 691 -52.44 -5.68 -22.21
N LEU A 692 -52.78 -4.44 -22.56
CA LEU A 692 -52.95 -3.32 -21.64
C LEU A 692 -54.43 -3.03 -21.45
N HIS A 693 -54.88 -2.99 -20.20
CA HIS A 693 -56.17 -2.43 -19.83
C HIS A 693 -56.02 -0.95 -19.46
N MET A 694 -56.90 -0.11 -20.00
CA MET A 694 -56.95 1.34 -19.79
C MET A 694 -58.42 1.81 -19.66
N PRO A 695 -58.71 2.99 -19.10
CA PRO A 695 -60.07 3.56 -19.07
C PRO A 695 -60.74 3.70 -20.45
N GLN A 696 -59.95 3.70 -21.51
CA GLN A 696 -60.39 3.83 -22.91
C GLN A 696 -60.72 2.47 -23.57
N GLY A 697 -60.50 1.35 -22.87
CA GLY A 697 -60.59 -0.01 -23.40
C GLY A 697 -59.25 -0.75 -23.36
N THR A 698 -59.05 -1.68 -24.28
CA THR A 698 -57.90 -2.60 -24.29
C THR A 698 -56.97 -2.37 -25.49
N GLU A 699 -55.68 -2.19 -25.24
CA GLU A 699 -54.63 -2.08 -26.28
C GLU A 699 -53.76 -3.35 -26.30
N ARG A 700 -53.33 -3.79 -27.49
CA ARG A 700 -52.37 -4.91 -27.65
C ARG A 700 -51.03 -4.40 -28.18
N VAL A 701 -50.04 -4.29 -27.30
CA VAL A 701 -48.72 -3.71 -27.59
C VAL A 701 -47.73 -4.83 -27.99
N PRO A 702 -47.04 -4.73 -29.14
CA PRO A 702 -46.01 -5.70 -29.51
C PRO A 702 -44.77 -5.56 -28.61
N TYR A 703 -44.18 -6.70 -28.24
CA TYR A 703 -43.00 -6.72 -27.36
C TYR A 703 -42.07 -7.89 -27.71
N ASP A 704 -40.81 -7.75 -27.34
CA ASP A 704 -39.78 -8.80 -27.34
C ASP A 704 -39.28 -9.09 -25.92
N ALA A 705 -39.34 -8.10 -25.02
CA ALA A 705 -39.01 -8.22 -23.60
C ALA A 705 -39.87 -7.29 -22.71
N VAL A 706 -40.10 -7.68 -21.45
CA VAL A 706 -40.86 -6.92 -20.46
C VAL A 706 -40.03 -6.71 -19.19
N PHE A 707 -39.87 -5.46 -18.75
CA PHE A 707 -39.19 -5.11 -17.50
C PHE A 707 -40.18 -4.70 -16.41
N VAL A 708 -40.37 -5.54 -15.40
CA VAL A 708 -41.31 -5.28 -14.29
C VAL A 708 -40.60 -4.53 -13.18
N MET A 709 -40.73 -3.19 -13.21
CA MET A 709 -40.00 -2.23 -12.38
C MET A 709 -40.91 -1.55 -11.34
N ILE A 710 -41.90 -2.29 -10.84
CA ILE A 710 -42.95 -1.78 -9.93
C ILE A 710 -42.52 -1.77 -8.44
N GLY A 711 -41.27 -2.13 -8.14
CA GLY A 711 -40.68 -2.16 -6.80
C GLY A 711 -40.64 -3.56 -6.18
N SER A 712 -40.31 -3.64 -4.89
CA SER A 712 -40.11 -4.89 -4.15
C SER A 712 -41.11 -5.08 -2.99
N ILE A 713 -41.15 -6.29 -2.47
CA ILE A 713 -41.80 -6.66 -1.21
C ILE A 713 -40.72 -6.67 -0.11
N PRO A 714 -40.76 -5.77 0.89
CA PRO A 714 -39.83 -5.82 2.02
C PRO A 714 -39.98 -7.13 2.81
N PRO A 715 -38.91 -7.65 3.43
CA PRO A 715 -38.90 -8.98 4.07
C PRO A 715 -39.67 -9.07 5.40
N TRP A 716 -40.76 -8.32 5.58
CA TRP A 716 -41.46 -8.15 6.86
C TRP A 716 -42.08 -9.44 7.43
N ASN A 717 -42.59 -10.33 6.58
CA ASN A 717 -43.11 -11.61 7.04
C ASN A 717 -41.98 -12.54 7.50
N THR A 718 -40.83 -12.48 6.83
CA THR A 718 -39.60 -13.18 7.21
C THR A 718 -39.02 -12.64 8.53
N LEU A 719 -38.99 -11.32 8.72
CA LEU A 719 -38.56 -10.69 9.99
C LEU A 719 -39.46 -11.06 11.16
N ARG A 720 -40.79 -10.99 10.98
CA ARG A 720 -41.75 -11.34 12.05
C ARG A 720 -41.71 -12.82 12.42
N ALA A 721 -41.46 -13.71 11.46
CA ALA A 721 -41.21 -15.13 11.72
C ALA A 721 -39.93 -15.39 12.56
N MET A 722 -38.95 -14.48 12.52
CA MET A 722 -37.75 -14.52 13.36
C MET A 722 -37.96 -13.88 14.75
N GLY A 723 -39.17 -13.38 15.05
CA GLY A 723 -39.48 -12.65 16.28
C GLY A 723 -39.17 -11.15 16.25
N VAL A 724 -38.74 -10.58 15.12
CA VAL A 724 -38.40 -9.14 15.02
C VAL A 724 -39.64 -8.31 14.72
N LYS A 725 -39.93 -7.32 15.57
CA LYS A 725 -41.04 -6.36 15.39
C LYS A 725 -40.61 -5.12 14.61
N ALA A 726 -41.60 -4.41 14.07
CA ALA A 726 -41.42 -3.08 13.49
C ALA A 726 -41.52 -1.99 14.58
N VAL A 727 -40.94 -0.82 14.34
CA VAL A 727 -41.03 0.35 15.24
C VAL A 727 -42.48 0.88 15.33
N SER A 728 -43.32 0.61 14.33
CA SER A 728 -44.77 0.83 14.41
C SER A 728 -45.46 0.00 15.50
N ASP A 729 -44.91 -1.16 15.85
CA ASP A 729 -45.54 -2.16 16.72
C ASP A 729 -45.36 -1.81 18.22
N GLU A 730 -44.95 -0.56 18.49
CA GLU A 730 -44.71 0.06 19.79
C GLU A 730 -45.72 1.20 20.08
N GLN A 731 -46.69 1.43 19.18
CA GLN A 731 -47.74 2.45 19.28
C GLN A 731 -49.15 1.87 19.51
N ILE A 732 -49.24 0.68 20.13
CA ILE A 732 -50.50 -0.02 20.51
C ILE A 732 -50.39 -0.47 21.97
#